data_AF-A0AAJ7IX98-F1
#
_entry.id   AF-A0AAJ7IX98-F1
#
_cell.length_a   1.000
_cell.length_b   1.000
_cell.length_c   1.000
_cell.angle_alpha   90.00
_cell.angle_beta   90.00
_cell.angle_gamma   90.00
#
_symmetry.space_group_name_H-M   'P 1'
#
loop_
_entity.id
_entity.type
_entity.pdbx_description
1 polymer ?
#
loop_
_entity_poly.entity_id
_entity_poly.type
_entity_poly.pdbx_seq_one_letter_code
_entity_poly.pdbx_strand_id
1 'polypeptide(L)'
;MRVAVVGAGVIGMTSALAVKTNFPQFEVHVYADQFSPDTTGDGSAGLWMPYLLGHTPGHKISRWAGSTHRWFEELWKAGLASETGLSLIPFYYVTTDATCNSKSWMNLVYGAHRLRPNELESINAQHNTDYKDGWNFLTYTAEPVYLLPWLTRKFEEAGGKLWKRKIRELRELIDEGYDLIINCSGLGARELVGDDTVVPIRGQVARVAASWVFHGILEQHDHGSYIIPNMESVILGGTRQENDYDRVPREEDSKFIRENCCRILPALKNARVLKEWVGLRPGRPEVRIEAEAYKSSEGRRVKVIHNYGHGGSGVTLCWGCALDVVEIIRNMQNTKSRFNKRPLMVVRGEIELGETKKTCDRPDGELSSESDSSTEVRSCKTVYRSRSKKLVVSDNASLVPFTDFIKNDPIVSAKREDKADSSFVDTDVELRKDGAVSRRKKKKRRYLTICTSNCKYEAVRRVAARFGMKEVTEDSSWNLYWTDLSVSVERAKDMKRYQKVNHFPGMTEICRKDLLARNLNRMLKLFPKDYNFFPKTWCFPADHGEAMAYAKLRRSKTFIIKPDTGCQGRGIYLTRNLKDVKPSERMICQVYVARPFLVDGYKFDLRIYALITSCDPLRIYIYNDGLARFATSRYKEPTGHNTSNVFMHLTNYAVNKHSRMYVIDDEIGSKRKISTLNKWFKMKDVDVDELWRKIDEIIIKTVLAAYPILKHSYHTCFPTHDKTYACFELLGFDVLLDWKLKPYLLEVNHSPSFHTDAQIDKDIKEGLLMNTFDMLNLQQCDKKKIIEEDRKRVRDRLLQGINTKDGSVNDSTIGTAKPDKPEEDYLQKQFKWEDEHMGNFRRIYPCTDIEKYEPFFKQTGISVYQDTAASRAREEAARVQKEENDTRVKEQENRKIVGKWSDFRLHPESPNCVLQKPVMNDQERSKSASFAKRSSPPSNTKKHTPANGTLNSFEPEIISESEERERVTALAQRDFLIKSYGMLEQIYMAMKKNGTLRAVDEKKYGLYERLGYAESMSKSASMCRHKCYIHQNSGPETRYEPWTSHSSQFCLKASKADNRMYRESNVGEPMLKRVFSLRFSHRVKSRTMNLYLRV
;
A
#
# COMPACT_ATOMS: atom_id res chain seq x y z
N MET A 1 35.47 -24.56 -21.50
CA MET A 1 35.32 -25.63 -20.50
C MET A 1 33.93 -26.21 -20.68
N ARG A 2 33.81 -27.53 -20.78
CA ARG A 2 32.53 -28.24 -20.97
C ARG A 2 32.07 -28.81 -19.63
N VAL A 3 30.83 -28.51 -19.25
CA VAL A 3 30.23 -28.89 -17.96
C VAL A 3 28.96 -29.70 -18.20
N ALA A 4 28.92 -30.92 -17.66
CA ALA A 4 27.70 -31.72 -17.63
C ALA A 4 27.02 -31.59 -16.26
N VAL A 5 25.71 -31.39 -16.23
CA VAL A 5 24.87 -31.45 -15.02
C VAL A 5 23.95 -32.65 -15.15
N VAL A 6 23.98 -33.57 -14.19
CA VAL A 6 23.16 -34.80 -14.23
C VAL A 6 21.97 -34.65 -13.29
N GLY A 7 20.76 -34.79 -13.83
CA GLY A 7 19.48 -34.61 -13.14
C GLY A 7 18.84 -33.24 -13.45
N ALA A 8 17.57 -33.24 -13.86
CA ALA A 8 16.78 -32.05 -14.22
C ALA A 8 15.73 -31.64 -13.15
N GLY A 9 15.82 -32.19 -11.94
CA GLY A 9 15.06 -31.68 -10.80
C GLY A 9 15.55 -30.29 -10.34
N VAL A 10 14.85 -29.67 -9.39
CA VAL A 10 15.08 -28.26 -9.01
C VAL A 10 16.55 -27.94 -8.66
N ILE A 11 17.25 -28.86 -7.98
CA ILE A 11 18.67 -28.72 -7.62
C ILE A 11 19.60 -28.69 -8.84
N GLY A 12 19.31 -29.51 -9.85
CA GLY A 12 20.07 -29.57 -11.10
C GLY A 12 19.85 -28.33 -11.96
N MET A 13 18.59 -27.89 -12.10
CA MET A 13 18.25 -26.72 -12.90
C MET A 13 18.77 -25.42 -12.27
N THR A 14 18.70 -25.25 -10.93
CA THR A 14 19.38 -24.10 -10.28
C THR A 14 20.89 -24.17 -10.40
N SER A 15 21.52 -25.36 -10.25
CA SER A 15 22.98 -25.50 -10.43
C SER A 15 23.41 -25.13 -11.86
N ALA A 16 22.69 -25.63 -12.86
CA ALA A 16 22.97 -25.37 -14.28
C ALA A 16 22.85 -23.87 -14.61
N LEU A 17 21.76 -23.24 -14.18
CA LEU A 17 21.54 -21.80 -14.38
C LEU A 17 22.56 -20.95 -13.62
N ALA A 18 22.86 -21.25 -12.37
CA ALA A 18 23.83 -20.51 -11.57
C ALA A 18 25.24 -20.60 -12.18
N VAL A 19 25.66 -21.80 -12.62
CA VAL A 19 26.96 -22.00 -13.28
C VAL A 19 27.01 -21.28 -14.63
N LYS A 20 25.99 -21.39 -15.48
CA LYS A 20 25.98 -20.70 -16.78
C LYS A 20 25.95 -19.17 -16.63
N THR A 21 25.24 -18.65 -15.62
CA THR A 21 25.18 -17.20 -15.31
C THR A 21 26.53 -16.68 -14.79
N ASN A 22 27.22 -17.43 -13.93
CA ASN A 22 28.51 -17.02 -13.37
C ASN A 22 29.70 -17.28 -14.30
N PHE A 23 29.55 -18.18 -15.27
CA PHE A 23 30.57 -18.53 -16.26
C PHE A 23 29.96 -18.61 -17.68
N PRO A 24 29.60 -17.48 -18.31
CA PRO A 24 28.95 -17.46 -19.63
C PRO A 24 29.74 -18.19 -20.72
N GLN A 25 31.07 -18.23 -20.60
CA GLN A 25 32.03 -18.90 -21.49
C GLN A 25 32.11 -20.42 -21.31
N PHE A 26 31.29 -21.03 -20.43
CA PHE A 26 31.18 -22.48 -20.33
C PHE A 26 30.10 -23.01 -21.27
N GLU A 27 30.39 -24.13 -21.93
CA GLU A 27 29.35 -24.97 -22.51
C GLU A 27 28.75 -25.79 -21.36
N VAL A 28 27.48 -25.55 -21.01
CA VAL A 28 26.80 -26.23 -19.90
C VAL A 28 25.64 -27.04 -20.47
N HIS A 29 25.63 -28.34 -20.21
CA HIS A 29 24.63 -29.28 -20.71
C HIS A 29 23.95 -30.02 -19.55
N VAL A 30 22.61 -30.05 -19.53
CA VAL A 30 21.84 -30.83 -18.55
C VAL A 30 21.44 -32.17 -19.16
N TYR A 31 21.72 -33.26 -18.46
CA TYR A 31 21.36 -34.63 -18.81
C TYR A 31 20.37 -35.19 -17.80
N ALA A 32 19.21 -35.67 -18.28
CA ALA A 32 18.26 -36.41 -17.45
C ALA A 32 17.43 -37.37 -18.31
N ASP A 33 16.87 -38.41 -17.69
CA ASP A 33 15.87 -39.29 -18.28
C ASP A 33 14.47 -38.66 -18.33
N GLN A 34 14.12 -37.90 -17.28
CA GLN A 34 12.86 -37.17 -17.13
C GLN A 34 13.12 -35.67 -16.91
N PHE A 35 12.25 -34.83 -17.49
CA PHE A 35 12.20 -33.37 -17.33
C PHE A 35 10.78 -32.98 -16.88
N SER A 36 10.58 -31.77 -16.35
CA SER A 36 9.25 -31.27 -15.98
C SER A 36 8.31 -31.33 -17.20
N PRO A 37 7.05 -31.82 -17.07
CA PRO A 37 6.32 -32.14 -15.83
C PRO A 37 6.48 -33.58 -15.29
N ASP A 38 7.39 -34.38 -15.84
CA ASP A 38 7.52 -35.82 -15.55
C ASP A 38 8.45 -36.14 -14.34
N THR A 39 9.02 -35.15 -13.65
CA THR A 39 9.94 -35.42 -12.52
C THR A 39 9.18 -35.74 -11.24
N THR A 40 9.75 -36.54 -10.34
CA THR A 40 9.12 -36.86 -9.04
C THR A 40 8.85 -35.63 -8.16
N GLY A 41 9.45 -34.47 -8.46
CA GLY A 41 9.29 -33.22 -7.72
C GLY A 41 8.13 -32.33 -8.20
N ASP A 42 7.60 -32.54 -9.41
CA ASP A 42 6.68 -31.58 -10.05
C ASP A 42 5.39 -31.33 -9.26
N GLY A 43 4.81 -32.37 -8.65
CA GLY A 43 3.61 -32.26 -7.80
C GLY A 43 3.85 -31.85 -6.35
N SER A 44 5.06 -31.44 -5.96
CA SER A 44 5.34 -30.95 -4.61
C SER A 44 4.66 -29.59 -4.33
N ALA A 45 4.30 -29.34 -3.07
CA ALA A 45 3.67 -28.09 -2.65
C ALA A 45 4.59 -26.85 -2.72
N GLY A 46 5.91 -27.06 -2.87
CA GLY A 46 6.87 -25.97 -3.06
C GLY A 46 7.17 -25.11 -1.82
N LEU A 47 6.71 -25.47 -0.63
CA LEU A 47 6.95 -24.70 0.60
C LEU A 47 8.44 -24.53 0.89
N TRP A 48 8.90 -23.27 1.02
CA TRP A 48 10.16 -22.97 1.67
C TRP A 48 10.01 -23.24 3.17
N MET A 49 10.61 -24.35 3.62
CA MET A 49 10.85 -24.69 5.02
C MET A 49 11.94 -25.78 5.09
N PRO A 50 12.96 -25.69 5.97
CA PRO A 50 13.92 -26.77 6.17
C PRO A 50 13.30 -27.99 6.89
N TYR A 51 13.18 -29.10 6.16
CA TYR A 51 12.55 -30.36 6.57
C TYR A 51 13.26 -31.58 5.94
N LEU A 52 13.43 -32.66 6.73
CA LEU A 52 14.15 -33.89 6.36
C LEU A 52 15.57 -33.63 5.81
N LEU A 53 16.47 -33.21 6.71
CA LEU A 53 17.87 -32.87 6.39
C LEU A 53 18.91 -33.69 7.20
N GLY A 54 18.47 -34.73 7.91
CA GLY A 54 19.34 -35.58 8.73
C GLY A 54 20.16 -34.78 9.75
N HIS A 55 21.46 -35.08 9.81
CA HIS A 55 22.45 -34.45 10.67
C HIS A 55 23.17 -33.26 10.01
N THR A 56 22.69 -32.77 8.85
CA THR A 56 23.33 -31.66 8.12
C THR A 56 23.57 -30.45 9.05
N PRO A 57 24.80 -29.95 9.19
CA PRO A 57 25.12 -28.90 10.15
C PRO A 57 24.25 -27.65 9.99
N GLY A 58 23.62 -27.21 11.09
CA GLY A 58 22.62 -26.14 11.06
C GLY A 58 23.11 -24.81 10.47
N HIS A 59 24.40 -24.52 10.54
CA HIS A 59 25.00 -23.35 9.89
C HIS A 59 24.99 -23.44 8.36
N LYS A 60 25.19 -24.65 7.78
CA LYS A 60 25.05 -24.88 6.33
C LYS A 60 23.60 -24.70 5.91
N ILE A 61 22.66 -25.31 6.65
CA ILE A 61 21.21 -25.17 6.41
C ILE A 61 20.81 -23.70 6.39
N SER A 62 21.11 -22.93 7.44
CA SER A 62 20.74 -21.51 7.50
C SER A 62 21.36 -20.68 6.38
N ARG A 63 22.60 -20.95 5.98
CA ARG A 63 23.28 -20.25 4.88
C ARG A 63 22.66 -20.55 3.52
N TRP A 64 22.41 -21.82 3.22
CA TRP A 64 21.80 -22.22 1.94
C TRP A 64 20.33 -21.78 1.86
N ALA A 65 19.53 -22.14 2.87
CA ALA A 65 18.11 -21.77 2.93
C ALA A 65 17.94 -20.24 2.87
N GLY A 66 18.69 -19.49 3.68
CA GLY A 66 18.66 -18.04 3.72
C GLY A 66 19.20 -17.36 2.46
N SER A 67 19.88 -18.09 1.57
CA SER A 67 20.25 -17.59 0.23
C SER A 67 19.14 -17.84 -0.78
N THR A 68 18.48 -19.01 -0.73
CA THR A 68 17.29 -19.29 -1.55
C THR A 68 16.11 -18.38 -1.18
N HIS A 69 15.90 -18.08 0.10
CA HIS A 69 14.83 -17.18 0.56
C HIS A 69 14.99 -15.76 -0.01
N ARG A 70 16.22 -15.24 -0.03
CA ARG A 70 16.54 -13.94 -0.65
C ARG A 70 16.38 -13.95 -2.17
N TRP A 71 16.71 -15.06 -2.83
CA TRP A 71 16.48 -15.22 -4.26
C TRP A 71 15.00 -15.29 -4.63
N PHE A 72 14.17 -15.98 -3.84
CA PHE A 72 12.71 -15.94 -3.97
C PHE A 72 12.16 -14.53 -3.70
N GLU A 73 12.69 -13.81 -2.72
CA GLU A 73 12.38 -12.40 -2.48
C GLU A 73 12.73 -11.51 -3.69
N GLU A 74 13.90 -11.71 -4.32
CA GLU A 74 14.32 -10.99 -5.54
C GLU A 74 13.38 -11.25 -6.71
N LEU A 75 13.04 -12.52 -7.00
CA LEU A 75 12.11 -12.90 -8.07
C LEU A 75 10.70 -12.35 -7.84
N TRP A 76 10.18 -12.46 -6.60
CA TRP A 76 8.89 -11.90 -6.22
C TRP A 76 8.87 -10.37 -6.31
N LYS A 77 9.97 -9.71 -5.89
CA LYS A 77 10.14 -8.25 -6.01
C LYS A 77 10.21 -7.77 -7.46
N ALA A 78 10.79 -8.57 -8.36
CA ALA A 78 10.84 -8.32 -9.80
C ALA A 78 9.48 -8.49 -10.50
N GLY A 79 8.48 -9.07 -9.82
CA GLY A 79 7.13 -9.30 -10.38
C GLY A 79 6.96 -10.65 -11.06
N LEU A 80 7.97 -11.51 -11.07
CA LEU A 80 7.98 -12.83 -11.73
C LEU A 80 7.16 -13.90 -10.99
N ALA A 81 6.32 -13.49 -10.03
CA ALA A 81 5.65 -14.36 -9.08
C ALA A 81 4.77 -15.42 -9.76
N SER A 82 3.94 -15.01 -10.73
CA SER A 82 3.07 -15.90 -11.50
C SER A 82 3.82 -16.84 -12.45
N GLU A 83 4.99 -16.43 -12.97
CA GLU A 83 5.81 -17.28 -13.84
C GLU A 83 6.59 -18.35 -13.07
N THR A 84 6.94 -18.07 -11.81
CA THR A 84 7.81 -18.91 -10.97
C THR A 84 7.05 -19.73 -9.94
N GLY A 85 5.72 -19.58 -9.86
CA GLY A 85 4.91 -20.24 -8.85
C GLY A 85 5.12 -19.70 -7.43
N LEU A 86 5.61 -18.45 -7.30
CA LEU A 86 5.96 -17.84 -6.02
C LEU A 86 4.78 -17.15 -5.36
N SER A 87 4.40 -17.60 -4.16
CA SER A 87 3.41 -16.94 -3.31
C SER A 87 3.91 -16.76 -1.88
N LEU A 88 3.75 -15.54 -1.35
CA LEU A 88 4.14 -15.17 0.02
C LEU A 88 2.93 -15.31 0.94
N ILE A 89 2.95 -16.29 1.86
CA ILE A 89 1.77 -16.82 2.56
C ILE A 89 2.08 -16.97 4.06
N PRO A 90 1.12 -16.66 4.97
CA PRO A 90 1.27 -16.90 6.40
C PRO A 90 1.05 -18.38 6.75
N PHE A 91 1.84 -18.90 7.69
CA PHE A 91 1.79 -20.29 8.16
C PHE A 91 1.69 -20.37 9.68
N TYR A 92 0.77 -21.21 10.14
CA TYR A 92 0.73 -21.70 11.52
C TYR A 92 1.48 -23.03 11.60
N TYR A 93 2.55 -23.08 12.39
CA TYR A 93 3.24 -24.31 12.76
C TYR A 93 2.86 -24.65 14.19
N VAL A 94 2.10 -25.71 14.41
CA VAL A 94 1.44 -26.03 15.68
C VAL A 94 1.76 -27.44 16.15
N THR A 95 1.77 -27.66 17.46
CA THR A 95 2.01 -28.99 18.05
C THR A 95 1.10 -29.26 19.25
N THR A 96 0.75 -30.53 19.45
CA THR A 96 0.17 -31.05 20.69
C THR A 96 1.22 -31.30 21.78
N ASP A 97 2.52 -31.24 21.44
CA ASP A 97 3.63 -31.39 22.39
C ASP A 97 3.78 -30.17 23.30
N ALA A 98 4.21 -30.38 24.55
CA ALA A 98 4.36 -29.30 25.53
C ALA A 98 5.40 -28.22 25.16
N THR A 99 6.32 -28.47 24.21
CA THR A 99 7.29 -27.47 23.73
C THR A 99 7.60 -27.56 22.22
N CYS A 100 7.26 -26.50 21.48
CA CYS A 100 7.71 -26.28 20.11
C CYS A 100 9.06 -25.55 20.10
N ASN A 101 10.14 -26.33 20.20
CA ASN A 101 11.52 -25.82 20.13
C ASN A 101 11.75 -24.92 18.89
N SER A 102 12.17 -23.67 19.15
CA SER A 102 12.50 -22.69 18.12
C SER A 102 13.56 -23.23 17.17
N LYS A 103 13.31 -23.13 15.86
CA LYS A 103 14.22 -23.62 14.83
C LYS A 103 15.12 -22.47 14.36
N SER A 104 16.40 -22.73 14.15
CA SER A 104 17.39 -21.71 13.73
C SER A 104 17.00 -20.94 12.45
N TRP A 105 16.22 -21.57 11.55
CA TRP A 105 15.71 -20.98 10.32
C TRP A 105 14.53 -20.02 10.51
N MET A 106 13.87 -19.99 11.68
CA MET A 106 12.76 -19.05 11.95
C MET A 106 13.22 -17.59 11.90
N ASN A 107 14.53 -17.32 12.04
CA ASN A 107 15.13 -16.00 11.88
C ASN A 107 15.27 -15.54 10.41
N LEU A 108 15.01 -16.42 9.43
CA LEU A 108 15.14 -16.14 8.00
C LEU A 108 13.81 -15.73 7.34
N VAL A 109 12.71 -16.27 7.85
CA VAL A 109 11.34 -15.95 7.43
C VAL A 109 10.86 -14.64 8.05
N TYR A 110 9.81 -14.05 7.49
CA TYR A 110 9.33 -12.75 7.95
C TYR A 110 8.34 -12.89 9.11
N GLY A 111 8.39 -11.95 10.06
CA GLY A 111 7.36 -11.80 11.09
C GLY A 111 7.28 -12.91 12.16
N ALA A 112 8.21 -13.87 12.17
CA ALA A 112 8.17 -15.03 13.07
C ALA A 112 7.97 -14.66 14.55
N HIS A 113 7.02 -15.34 15.19
CA HIS A 113 6.74 -15.27 16.63
C HIS A 113 6.05 -16.55 17.11
N ARG A 114 6.26 -16.88 18.39
CA ARG A 114 5.51 -17.94 19.09
C ARG A 114 4.08 -17.45 19.35
N LEU A 115 3.09 -18.33 19.21
CA LEU A 115 1.68 -18.01 19.43
C LEU A 115 1.44 -17.60 20.89
N ARG A 116 0.66 -16.55 21.10
CA ARG A 116 0.20 -16.12 22.43
C ARG A 116 -0.93 -17.06 22.89
N PRO A 117 -1.16 -17.26 24.21
CA PRO A 117 -2.19 -18.17 24.71
C PRO A 117 -3.57 -17.95 24.08
N ASN A 118 -4.02 -16.69 23.97
CA ASN A 118 -5.29 -16.32 23.34
C ASN A 118 -5.37 -16.67 21.84
N GLU A 119 -4.24 -16.68 21.13
CA GLU A 119 -4.19 -17.07 19.70
C GLU A 119 -4.24 -18.59 19.56
N LEU A 120 -3.50 -19.29 20.40
CA LEU A 120 -3.51 -20.75 20.48
C LEU A 120 -4.91 -21.27 20.85
N GLU A 121 -5.56 -20.66 21.84
CA GLU A 121 -6.96 -20.89 22.22
C GLU A 121 -7.92 -20.62 21.07
N SER A 122 -7.74 -19.50 20.34
CA SER A 122 -8.54 -19.17 19.15
C SER A 122 -8.37 -20.17 18.01
N ILE A 123 -7.17 -20.73 17.82
CA ILE A 123 -6.89 -21.76 16.80
C ILE A 123 -7.48 -23.11 17.24
N ASN A 124 -7.30 -23.50 18.50
CA ASN A 124 -7.87 -24.71 19.10
C ASN A 124 -9.40 -24.73 18.98
N ALA A 125 -10.05 -23.60 19.26
CA ALA A 125 -11.50 -23.45 19.10
C ALA A 125 -11.98 -23.50 17.64
N GLN A 126 -11.16 -23.06 16.67
CA GLN A 126 -11.48 -23.10 15.24
C GLN A 126 -11.24 -24.48 14.59
N HIS A 127 -10.18 -25.18 15.00
CA HIS A 127 -9.77 -26.47 14.43
C HIS A 127 -10.36 -27.66 15.22
N ASN A 128 -10.99 -27.42 16.37
CA ASN A 128 -11.45 -28.44 17.32
C ASN A 128 -10.30 -29.39 17.73
N THR A 129 -9.18 -28.78 18.15
CA THR A 129 -7.92 -29.44 18.55
C THR A 129 -7.40 -28.83 19.85
N ASP A 130 -6.40 -29.47 20.45
CA ASP A 130 -5.78 -29.03 21.71
C ASP A 130 -4.26 -28.89 21.55
N TYR A 131 -3.84 -27.96 20.68
CA TYR A 131 -2.44 -27.60 20.52
C TYR A 131 -1.92 -26.93 21.79
N LYS A 132 -0.72 -27.30 22.20
CA LYS A 132 -0.04 -26.81 23.42
C LYS A 132 1.00 -25.75 23.12
N ASP A 133 1.49 -25.70 21.89
CA ASP A 133 2.43 -24.68 21.43
C ASP A 133 2.36 -24.47 19.92
N GLY A 134 2.94 -23.38 19.43
CA GLY A 134 3.12 -23.13 18.01
C GLY A 134 3.72 -21.77 17.67
N TRP A 135 3.94 -21.56 16.39
CA TRP A 135 4.57 -20.38 15.80
C TRP A 135 3.76 -19.90 14.59
N ASN A 136 3.72 -18.59 14.40
CA ASN A 136 3.19 -17.93 13.21
C ASN A 136 4.34 -17.20 12.48
N PHE A 137 4.48 -17.45 11.18
CA PHE A 137 5.48 -16.82 10.32
C PHE A 137 5.01 -16.68 8.88
N LEU A 138 5.68 -15.83 8.10
CA LEU A 138 5.39 -15.57 6.69
C LEU A 138 6.56 -16.06 5.82
N THR A 139 6.29 -16.97 4.88
CA THR A 139 7.29 -17.59 3.99
C THR A 139 6.76 -17.76 2.56
N TYR A 140 7.64 -18.12 1.63
CA TYR A 140 7.28 -18.42 0.24
C TYR A 140 6.86 -19.88 0.06
N THR A 141 5.83 -20.11 -0.76
CA THR A 141 5.71 -21.33 -1.57
C THR A 141 6.24 -21.02 -2.97
N ALA A 142 6.92 -21.98 -3.59
CA ALA A 142 7.50 -21.90 -4.93
C ALA A 142 7.20 -23.19 -5.70
N GLU A 143 6.08 -23.22 -6.42
CA GLU A 143 5.53 -24.43 -7.05
C GLU A 143 6.43 -24.97 -8.18
N PRO A 144 6.96 -26.21 -8.10
CA PRO A 144 7.87 -26.75 -9.11
C PRO A 144 7.30 -26.82 -10.53
N VAL A 145 6.00 -27.07 -10.68
CA VAL A 145 5.29 -27.06 -11.98
C VAL A 145 5.36 -25.72 -12.72
N TYR A 146 5.67 -24.62 -12.03
CA TYR A 146 5.96 -23.31 -12.63
C TYR A 146 7.46 -22.98 -12.59
N LEU A 147 8.12 -23.22 -11.44
CA LEU A 147 9.54 -22.92 -11.24
C LEU A 147 10.47 -23.71 -12.17
N LEU A 148 10.18 -24.99 -12.46
CA LEU A 148 11.01 -25.82 -13.33
C LEU A 148 10.93 -25.37 -14.80
N PRO A 149 9.74 -25.16 -15.42
CA PRO A 149 9.67 -24.56 -16.75
C PRO A 149 10.34 -23.18 -16.85
N TRP A 150 10.19 -22.32 -15.83
CA TRP A 150 10.84 -21.02 -15.80
C TRP A 150 12.38 -21.14 -15.74
N LEU A 151 12.91 -21.99 -14.86
CA LEU A 151 14.36 -22.27 -14.77
C LEU A 151 14.91 -22.87 -16.07
N THR A 152 14.14 -23.75 -16.72
CA THR A 152 14.51 -24.42 -17.97
C THR A 152 14.65 -23.38 -19.09
N ARG A 153 13.61 -22.58 -19.32
CA ARG A 153 13.63 -21.48 -20.28
C ARG A 153 14.76 -20.49 -20.01
N LYS A 154 15.01 -20.10 -18.76
CA LYS A 154 16.10 -19.18 -18.40
C LYS A 154 17.50 -19.76 -18.63
N PHE A 155 17.66 -21.08 -18.53
CA PHE A 155 18.91 -21.77 -18.84
C PHE A 155 19.15 -21.87 -20.35
N GLU A 156 18.10 -22.12 -21.14
CA GLU A 156 18.15 -22.14 -22.61
C GLU A 156 18.39 -20.74 -23.19
N GLU A 157 17.71 -19.70 -22.67
CA GLU A 157 17.97 -18.29 -22.99
C GLU A 157 19.42 -17.89 -22.71
N ALA A 158 20.04 -18.45 -21.66
CA ALA A 158 21.45 -18.24 -21.35
C ALA A 158 22.42 -19.03 -22.26
N GLY A 159 21.93 -19.82 -23.22
CA GLY A 159 22.75 -20.65 -24.11
C GLY A 159 23.26 -21.94 -23.47
N GLY A 160 22.52 -22.50 -22.52
CA GLY A 160 22.65 -23.89 -22.08
C GLY A 160 21.93 -24.85 -23.04
N LYS A 161 22.21 -26.16 -22.97
CA LYS A 161 21.49 -27.19 -23.76
C LYS A 161 20.97 -28.33 -22.89
N LEU A 162 19.86 -28.93 -23.29
CA LEU A 162 19.18 -30.02 -22.58
C LEU A 162 19.27 -31.32 -23.39
N TRP A 163 19.48 -32.45 -22.70
CA TRP A 163 19.62 -33.77 -23.31
C TRP A 163 18.78 -34.80 -22.55
N LYS A 164 17.73 -35.32 -23.20
CA LYS A 164 16.89 -36.40 -22.65
C LYS A 164 17.58 -37.76 -22.84
N ARG A 165 18.45 -38.11 -21.89
CA ARG A 165 19.26 -39.34 -21.85
C ARG A 165 19.50 -39.77 -20.40
N LYS A 166 19.19 -41.04 -20.06
CA LYS A 166 19.65 -41.64 -18.80
C LYS A 166 21.16 -41.90 -18.90
N ILE A 167 21.93 -41.26 -18.03
CA ILE A 167 23.33 -41.60 -17.75
C ILE A 167 23.32 -42.77 -16.76
N ARG A 168 24.12 -43.82 -17.01
CA ARG A 168 24.26 -44.98 -16.11
C ARG A 168 25.52 -44.86 -15.26
N GLU A 169 26.64 -44.44 -15.86
CA GLU A 169 27.90 -44.15 -15.18
C GLU A 169 28.40 -42.73 -15.50
N LEU A 170 29.00 -42.05 -14.51
CA LEU A 170 29.67 -40.76 -14.76
C LEU A 170 30.82 -40.85 -15.79
N ARG A 171 31.37 -42.06 -16.02
CA ARG A 171 32.43 -42.32 -17.01
C ARG A 171 32.00 -41.96 -18.43
N GLU A 172 30.74 -42.18 -18.80
CA GLU A 172 30.18 -41.81 -20.11
C GLU A 172 30.47 -40.34 -20.46
N LEU A 173 30.31 -39.45 -19.48
CA LEU A 173 30.54 -38.01 -19.63
C LEU A 173 32.02 -37.63 -19.55
N ILE A 174 32.83 -38.38 -18.79
CA ILE A 174 34.29 -38.19 -18.76
C ILE A 174 34.89 -38.50 -20.13
N ASP A 175 34.46 -39.61 -20.74
CA ASP A 175 34.99 -40.13 -22.00
C ASP A 175 34.40 -39.38 -23.21
N GLU A 176 33.16 -38.84 -23.11
CA GLU A 176 32.64 -37.77 -23.99
C GLU A 176 33.39 -36.42 -23.87
N GLY A 177 34.39 -36.34 -23.00
CA GLY A 177 35.33 -35.24 -22.90
C GLY A 177 34.83 -34.01 -22.14
N TYR A 178 33.90 -34.16 -21.20
CA TYR A 178 33.54 -33.09 -20.27
C TYR A 178 34.69 -32.81 -19.27
N ASP A 179 34.88 -31.53 -18.92
CA ASP A 179 35.96 -31.09 -18.02
C ASP A 179 35.54 -31.10 -16.53
N LEU A 180 34.24 -31.04 -16.30
CA LEU A 180 33.58 -30.94 -14.99
C LEU A 180 32.21 -31.61 -15.10
N ILE A 181 31.84 -32.39 -14.07
CA ILE A 181 30.49 -32.94 -13.95
C ILE A 181 29.88 -32.46 -12.62
N ILE A 182 28.60 -32.12 -12.63
CA ILE A 182 27.83 -31.73 -11.45
C ILE A 182 26.71 -32.77 -11.27
N ASN A 183 26.83 -33.62 -10.26
CA ASN A 183 25.88 -34.70 -10.00
C ASN A 183 24.75 -34.19 -9.08
N CYS A 184 23.59 -33.91 -9.68
CA CYS A 184 22.34 -33.51 -9.03
C CYS A 184 21.24 -34.59 -9.17
N SER A 185 21.62 -35.84 -9.42
CA SER A 185 20.70 -36.94 -9.80
C SER A 185 19.71 -37.38 -8.71
N GLY A 186 19.81 -36.82 -7.50
CA GLY A 186 18.88 -37.09 -6.39
C GLY A 186 18.98 -38.54 -5.93
N LEU A 187 17.91 -39.33 -6.15
CA LEU A 187 17.91 -40.77 -5.89
C LEU A 187 18.82 -41.55 -6.84
N GLY A 188 19.03 -41.03 -8.06
CA GLY A 188 19.92 -41.64 -9.04
C GLY A 188 21.39 -41.71 -8.57
N ALA A 189 21.78 -40.97 -7.54
CA ALA A 189 23.13 -41.02 -6.98
C ALA A 189 23.48 -42.40 -6.38
N ARG A 190 22.47 -43.17 -5.96
CA ARG A 190 22.68 -44.55 -5.49
C ARG A 190 23.18 -45.46 -6.62
N GLU A 191 22.52 -45.43 -7.78
CA GLU A 191 22.96 -46.16 -8.98
C GLU A 191 24.25 -45.56 -9.56
N LEU A 192 24.31 -44.23 -9.70
CA LEU A 192 25.30 -43.52 -10.51
C LEU A 192 26.68 -43.37 -9.85
N VAL A 193 26.75 -43.38 -8.51
CA VAL A 193 28.00 -43.25 -7.73
C VAL A 193 28.07 -44.16 -6.49
N GLY A 194 27.17 -45.13 -6.35
CA GLY A 194 27.21 -46.10 -5.24
C GLY A 194 26.90 -45.53 -3.85
N ASP A 195 26.20 -44.39 -3.76
CA ASP A 195 25.86 -43.79 -2.46
C ASP A 195 24.63 -44.46 -1.84
N ASP A 196 24.81 -45.64 -1.26
CA ASP A 196 23.78 -46.40 -0.55
C ASP A 196 23.17 -45.67 0.67
N THR A 197 23.77 -44.55 1.11
CA THR A 197 23.16 -43.69 2.16
C THR A 197 21.98 -42.86 1.63
N VAL A 198 21.73 -42.89 0.31
CA VAL A 198 20.57 -42.26 -0.33
C VAL A 198 19.37 -43.20 -0.35
N VAL A 199 18.29 -42.79 0.31
CA VAL A 199 17.03 -43.55 0.43
C VAL A 199 15.84 -42.72 -0.07
N PRO A 200 14.82 -43.35 -0.68
CA PRO A 200 13.58 -42.65 -1.00
C PRO A 200 12.78 -42.41 0.28
N ILE A 201 12.19 -41.22 0.37
CA ILE A 201 11.14 -40.89 1.33
C ILE A 201 9.90 -40.50 0.53
N ARG A 202 9.04 -41.49 0.30
CA ARG A 202 7.75 -41.34 -0.40
C ARG A 202 6.86 -40.36 0.34
N GLY A 203 6.09 -39.59 -0.42
CA GLY A 203 5.06 -38.69 0.09
C GLY A 203 3.96 -38.49 -0.92
N GLN A 204 2.78 -38.93 -0.55
CA GLN A 204 1.53 -38.70 -1.26
C GLN A 204 0.93 -37.35 -0.83
N VAL A 205 0.32 -36.65 -1.79
CA VAL A 205 -0.40 -35.40 -1.58
C VAL A 205 -1.66 -35.35 -2.45
N ALA A 206 -2.69 -34.66 -1.96
CA ALA A 206 -3.92 -34.38 -2.70
C ALA A 206 -4.05 -32.87 -2.95
N ARG A 207 -4.08 -32.47 -4.22
CA ARG A 207 -4.35 -31.08 -4.63
C ARG A 207 -5.86 -30.88 -4.73
N VAL A 208 -6.40 -29.88 -4.03
CA VAL A 208 -7.84 -29.61 -3.94
C VAL A 208 -8.21 -28.18 -4.36
N ALA A 209 -9.41 -28.00 -4.89
CA ALA A 209 -10.00 -26.71 -5.19
C ALA A 209 -10.58 -26.09 -3.91
N ALA A 210 -9.78 -25.26 -3.23
CA ALA A 210 -10.14 -24.60 -1.98
C ALA A 210 -9.65 -23.13 -1.95
N SER A 211 -10.07 -22.32 -2.92
CA SER A 211 -9.63 -20.93 -3.14
C SER A 211 -10.00 -19.93 -2.03
N TRP A 212 -10.69 -20.39 -0.98
CA TRP A 212 -11.02 -19.65 0.24
C TRP A 212 -10.00 -19.85 1.37
N VAL A 213 -9.01 -20.73 1.21
CA VAL A 213 -7.94 -20.96 2.19
C VAL A 213 -6.74 -20.12 1.81
N PHE A 214 -6.28 -19.27 2.74
CA PHE A 214 -5.23 -18.28 2.46
C PHE A 214 -4.04 -18.30 3.43
N HIS A 215 -4.08 -19.13 4.46
CA HIS A 215 -2.97 -19.42 5.35
C HIS A 215 -2.68 -20.92 5.29
N GLY A 216 -1.43 -21.31 5.53
CA GLY A 216 -1.06 -22.71 5.69
C GLY A 216 -1.07 -23.16 7.15
N ILE A 217 -1.24 -24.47 7.35
CA ILE A 217 -1.21 -25.12 8.66
C ILE A 217 -0.25 -26.30 8.57
N LEU A 218 0.67 -26.39 9.53
CA LEU A 218 1.70 -27.42 9.63
C LEU A 218 1.58 -28.02 11.03
N GLU A 219 1.00 -29.22 11.13
CA GLU A 219 0.82 -29.92 12.40
C GLU A 219 2.02 -30.82 12.68
N GLN A 220 2.75 -30.57 13.77
CA GLN A 220 3.83 -31.43 14.23
C GLN A 220 3.24 -32.65 14.96
N HIS A 221 3.36 -33.80 14.31
CA HIS A 221 3.11 -35.14 14.85
C HIS A 221 3.98 -36.13 14.05
N ASP A 222 4.12 -37.39 14.48
CA ASP A 222 4.93 -38.39 13.75
C ASP A 222 4.44 -38.67 12.31
N HIS A 223 3.18 -38.34 12.03
CA HIS A 223 2.55 -38.39 10.69
C HIS A 223 1.95 -37.01 10.34
N GLY A 224 2.67 -35.95 10.74
CA GLY A 224 2.21 -34.56 10.79
C GLY A 224 1.55 -34.07 9.51
N SER A 225 0.26 -33.74 9.62
CA SER A 225 -0.54 -33.31 8.48
C SER A 225 -0.34 -31.83 8.15
N TYR A 226 -0.43 -31.50 6.86
CA TYR A 226 -0.23 -30.14 6.38
C TYR A 226 -1.23 -29.72 5.31
N ILE A 227 -1.60 -28.44 5.40
CA ILE A 227 -2.46 -27.71 4.47
C ILE A 227 -1.60 -26.56 3.94
N ILE A 228 -1.23 -26.62 2.66
CA ILE A 228 -0.33 -25.65 2.01
C ILE A 228 -1.06 -25.00 0.84
N PRO A 229 -1.47 -23.72 0.95
CA PRO A 229 -2.05 -23.00 -0.18
C PRO A 229 -0.99 -22.71 -1.25
N ASN A 230 -1.42 -22.81 -2.50
CA ASN A 230 -0.67 -22.51 -3.71
C ASN A 230 -1.44 -21.43 -4.51
N MET A 231 -0.99 -21.05 -5.72
CA MET A 231 -1.57 -19.86 -6.41
C MET A 231 -3.08 -19.98 -6.69
N GLU A 232 -3.52 -21.19 -7.04
CA GLU A 232 -4.87 -21.50 -7.55
C GLU A 232 -5.57 -22.67 -6.82
N SER A 233 -4.83 -23.40 -5.96
CA SER A 233 -5.28 -24.63 -5.30
C SER A 233 -4.66 -24.77 -3.92
N VAL A 234 -5.08 -25.77 -3.14
CA VAL A 234 -4.45 -26.13 -1.86
C VAL A 234 -3.90 -27.54 -1.95
N ILE A 235 -2.69 -27.76 -1.42
CA ILE A 235 -2.12 -29.10 -1.23
C ILE A 235 -2.45 -29.57 0.19
N LEU A 236 -3.02 -30.77 0.27
CA LEU A 236 -3.21 -31.55 1.48
C LEU A 236 -2.17 -32.67 1.51
N GLY A 237 -1.55 -32.93 2.66
CA GLY A 237 -0.58 -34.01 2.82
C GLY A 237 -0.26 -34.35 4.27
N GLY A 238 0.66 -35.28 4.46
CA GLY A 238 1.15 -35.72 5.78
C GLY A 238 2.01 -36.99 5.76
N THR A 239 2.01 -37.71 4.64
CA THR A 239 2.70 -39.00 4.51
C THR A 239 4.22 -38.87 4.33
N ARG A 240 4.93 -39.73 5.06
CA ARG A 240 6.38 -39.94 5.04
C ARG A 240 6.64 -41.45 5.18
N GLN A 241 6.80 -42.17 4.08
CA GLN A 241 7.24 -43.58 4.10
C GLN A 241 8.69 -43.66 3.63
N GLU A 242 9.59 -44.21 4.46
CA GLU A 242 11.01 -44.33 4.14
C GLU A 242 11.33 -45.68 3.51
N ASN A 243 12.28 -45.72 2.58
CA ASN A 243 12.63 -46.88 1.74
C ASN A 243 11.53 -47.33 0.75
N ASP A 244 10.41 -46.60 0.66
CA ASP A 244 9.33 -46.85 -0.28
C ASP A 244 9.60 -46.14 -1.63
N TYR A 245 9.60 -46.92 -2.72
CA TYR A 245 9.86 -46.46 -4.10
C TYR A 245 8.57 -46.28 -4.93
N ASP A 246 7.40 -46.62 -4.38
CA ASP A 246 6.14 -46.61 -5.11
C ASP A 246 5.70 -45.18 -5.48
N ARG A 247 5.28 -45.00 -6.74
CA ARG A 247 4.78 -43.73 -7.29
C ARG A 247 3.27 -43.72 -7.53
N VAL A 248 2.57 -44.82 -7.25
CA VAL A 248 1.10 -44.92 -7.38
C VAL A 248 0.43 -44.38 -6.11
N PRO A 249 -0.62 -43.53 -6.22
CA PRO A 249 -1.41 -43.14 -5.06
C PRO A 249 -2.12 -44.35 -4.43
N ARG A 250 -1.99 -44.50 -3.11
CA ARG A 250 -2.69 -45.54 -2.33
C ARG A 250 -3.95 -44.97 -1.69
N GLU A 251 -5.04 -45.73 -1.71
CA GLU A 251 -6.34 -45.28 -1.20
C GLU A 251 -6.31 -45.02 0.33
N GLU A 252 -5.51 -45.80 1.07
CA GLU A 252 -5.26 -45.62 2.50
C GLU A 252 -4.62 -44.25 2.81
N ASP A 253 -3.59 -43.87 2.05
CA ASP A 253 -2.90 -42.59 2.17
C ASP A 253 -3.84 -41.43 1.80
N SER A 254 -4.66 -41.57 0.76
CA SER A 254 -5.63 -40.53 0.36
C SER A 254 -6.74 -40.34 1.39
N LYS A 255 -7.22 -41.42 2.03
CA LYS A 255 -8.12 -41.35 3.19
C LYS A 255 -7.45 -40.67 4.37
N PHE A 256 -6.27 -41.14 4.78
CA PHE A 256 -5.50 -40.57 5.90
C PHE A 256 -5.24 -39.06 5.75
N ILE A 257 -4.80 -38.63 4.56
CA ILE A 257 -4.55 -37.21 4.23
C ILE A 257 -5.86 -36.41 4.30
N ARG A 258 -6.93 -36.91 3.67
CA ARG A 258 -8.21 -36.19 3.61
C ARG A 258 -8.85 -36.08 4.99
N GLU A 259 -8.86 -37.15 5.77
CA GLU A 259 -9.46 -37.19 7.10
C GLU A 259 -8.74 -36.25 8.07
N ASN A 260 -7.40 -36.28 8.14
CA ASN A 260 -6.66 -35.37 9.03
C ASN A 260 -6.75 -33.91 8.59
N CYS A 261 -6.64 -33.61 7.30
CA CYS A 261 -6.83 -32.23 6.83
C CYS A 261 -8.28 -31.74 7.05
N CYS A 262 -9.27 -32.63 6.98
CA CYS A 262 -10.68 -32.34 7.29
C CYS A 262 -11.01 -32.35 8.79
N ARG A 263 -10.10 -32.83 9.66
CA ARG A 263 -10.13 -32.59 11.11
C ARG A 263 -9.66 -31.16 11.38
N ILE A 264 -8.45 -30.83 10.90
CA ILE A 264 -7.83 -29.50 11.08
C ILE A 264 -8.70 -28.38 10.50
N LEU A 265 -9.23 -28.55 9.29
CA LEU A 265 -10.09 -27.56 8.63
C LEU A 265 -11.35 -28.23 8.05
N PRO A 266 -12.45 -28.35 8.83
CA PRO A 266 -13.67 -29.07 8.42
C PRO A 266 -14.33 -28.60 7.11
N ALA A 267 -14.09 -27.35 6.70
CA ALA A 267 -14.54 -26.83 5.40
C ALA A 267 -13.98 -27.60 4.19
N LEU A 268 -12.84 -28.29 4.33
CA LEU A 268 -12.22 -29.08 3.26
C LEU A 268 -12.99 -30.35 2.89
N LYS A 269 -13.95 -30.81 3.72
CA LYS A 269 -14.75 -32.02 3.43
C LYS A 269 -15.45 -31.95 2.07
N ASN A 270 -15.89 -30.75 1.69
CA ASN A 270 -16.60 -30.45 0.45
C ASN A 270 -15.68 -29.95 -0.69
N ALA A 271 -14.36 -29.86 -0.48
CA ALA A 271 -13.43 -29.41 -1.51
C ALA A 271 -13.25 -30.48 -2.59
N ARG A 272 -13.32 -30.07 -3.87
CA ARG A 272 -13.12 -30.98 -5.01
C ARG A 272 -11.64 -31.34 -5.12
N VAL A 273 -11.32 -32.64 -5.07
CA VAL A 273 -9.97 -33.14 -5.42
C VAL A 273 -9.72 -32.89 -6.90
N LEU A 274 -8.56 -32.32 -7.22
CA LEU A 274 -8.12 -31.98 -8.58
C LEU A 274 -7.11 -33.00 -9.12
N LYS A 275 -6.15 -33.42 -8.27
CA LYS A 275 -5.11 -34.38 -8.62
C LYS A 275 -4.51 -34.99 -7.34
N GLU A 276 -4.22 -36.28 -7.37
CA GLU A 276 -3.37 -36.92 -6.37
C GLU A 276 -1.98 -37.16 -6.96
N TRP A 277 -0.93 -37.07 -6.14
CA TRP A 277 0.46 -37.18 -6.59
C TRP A 277 1.32 -37.85 -5.53
N VAL A 278 2.33 -38.60 -5.98
CA VAL A 278 3.33 -39.22 -5.10
C VAL A 278 4.73 -38.75 -5.52
N GLY A 279 5.39 -38.04 -4.62
CA GLY A 279 6.78 -37.61 -4.79
C GLY A 279 7.74 -38.52 -4.02
N LEU A 280 8.87 -38.87 -4.64
CA LEU A 280 9.98 -39.56 -3.98
C LEU A 280 11.08 -38.54 -3.65
N ARG A 281 11.33 -38.33 -2.35
CA ARG A 281 12.33 -37.38 -1.85
C ARG A 281 13.68 -38.09 -1.64
N PRO A 282 14.83 -37.52 -2.06
CA PRO A 282 16.15 -38.12 -1.85
C PRO A 282 16.66 -37.86 -0.44
N GLY A 283 16.26 -38.68 0.53
CA GLY A 283 16.76 -38.65 1.89
C GLY A 283 18.22 -39.11 1.96
N ARG A 284 19.01 -38.48 2.84
CA ARG A 284 20.42 -38.81 3.11
C ARG A 284 20.79 -38.33 4.54
N PRO A 285 21.74 -38.97 5.25
CA PRO A 285 22.18 -38.51 6.57
C PRO A 285 22.73 -37.08 6.62
N GLU A 286 23.37 -36.61 5.55
CA GLU A 286 23.72 -35.19 5.34
C GLU A 286 23.62 -34.84 3.84
N VAL A 287 23.20 -33.60 3.52
CA VAL A 287 23.21 -33.06 2.15
C VAL A 287 24.63 -33.02 1.60
N ARG A 288 24.89 -33.74 0.52
CA ARG A 288 26.23 -33.89 -0.06
C ARG A 288 26.53 -32.77 -1.03
N ILE A 289 27.41 -31.83 -0.64
CA ILE A 289 27.96 -30.77 -1.50
C ILE A 289 29.48 -30.70 -1.36
N GLU A 290 30.19 -31.34 -2.30
CA GLU A 290 31.66 -31.49 -2.27
C GLU A 290 32.23 -31.86 -3.65
N ALA A 291 33.56 -31.86 -3.79
CA ALA A 291 34.25 -31.98 -5.08
C ALA A 291 35.32 -33.08 -5.14
N GLU A 292 34.93 -34.25 -5.60
CA GLU A 292 35.79 -35.43 -5.79
C GLU A 292 36.57 -35.39 -7.12
N ALA A 293 37.59 -36.23 -7.26
CA ALA A 293 38.39 -36.36 -8.48
C ALA A 293 38.25 -37.78 -9.05
N TYR A 294 37.59 -37.91 -10.20
CA TYR A 294 37.39 -39.16 -10.91
C TYR A 294 38.47 -39.31 -11.99
N LYS A 295 38.79 -40.56 -12.35
CA LYS A 295 39.71 -40.90 -13.45
C LYS A 295 38.90 -41.51 -14.60
N SER A 296 39.22 -41.14 -15.85
CA SER A 296 38.79 -41.90 -17.03
C SER A 296 39.49 -43.25 -17.10
N SER A 297 39.01 -44.11 -18.00
CA SER A 297 39.70 -45.29 -18.52
C SER A 297 41.15 -44.95 -18.97
N GLU A 298 41.31 -43.85 -19.71
CA GLU A 298 42.59 -43.29 -20.18
C GLU A 298 43.40 -42.52 -19.09
N GLY A 299 42.95 -42.50 -17.84
CA GLY A 299 43.63 -41.81 -16.73
C GLY A 299 43.45 -40.29 -16.65
N ARG A 300 42.66 -39.66 -17.53
CA ARG A 300 42.28 -38.23 -17.47
C ARG A 300 41.58 -37.96 -16.14
N ARG A 301 42.06 -36.99 -15.37
CA ARG A 301 41.43 -36.58 -14.09
C ARG A 301 40.35 -35.54 -14.36
N VAL A 302 39.09 -35.88 -14.12
CA VAL A 302 37.94 -34.97 -14.19
C VAL A 302 37.44 -34.69 -12.77
N LYS A 303 37.01 -33.45 -12.50
CA LYS A 303 36.37 -33.10 -11.24
C LYS A 303 34.87 -33.39 -11.31
N VAL A 304 34.34 -34.00 -10.26
CA VAL A 304 32.90 -34.19 -10.06
C VAL A 304 32.50 -33.42 -8.82
N ILE A 305 31.47 -32.58 -8.94
CA ILE A 305 30.84 -31.89 -7.81
C ILE A 305 29.53 -32.61 -7.52
N HIS A 306 29.40 -33.16 -6.32
CA HIS A 306 28.15 -33.75 -5.87
C HIS A 306 27.26 -32.65 -5.29
N ASN A 307 25.95 -32.69 -5.56
CA ASN A 307 24.96 -31.77 -5.02
C ASN A 307 23.60 -32.48 -4.92
N TYR A 308 23.45 -33.39 -3.94
CA TYR A 308 22.25 -34.22 -3.75
C TYR A 308 22.00 -34.59 -2.28
N GLY A 309 20.93 -35.35 -2.00
CA GLY A 309 20.56 -35.75 -0.63
C GLY A 309 19.73 -34.73 0.14
N HIS A 310 18.97 -33.89 -0.57
CA HIS A 310 18.24 -32.75 -0.02
C HIS A 310 16.95 -33.10 0.76
N GLY A 311 16.55 -34.37 0.78
CA GLY A 311 15.32 -34.84 1.41
C GLY A 311 14.09 -34.04 0.98
N GLY A 312 13.34 -33.53 1.96
CA GLY A 312 12.17 -32.69 1.72
C GLY A 312 12.47 -31.24 1.36
N SER A 313 13.73 -30.80 1.50
CA SER A 313 14.13 -29.39 1.39
C SER A 313 14.66 -28.98 0.01
N GLY A 314 14.37 -29.75 -1.04
CA GLY A 314 14.88 -29.49 -2.39
C GLY A 314 14.62 -28.05 -2.86
N VAL A 315 13.37 -27.58 -2.77
CA VAL A 315 12.98 -26.21 -3.11
C VAL A 315 13.56 -25.19 -2.12
N THR A 316 13.59 -25.51 -0.82
CA THR A 316 14.13 -24.64 0.25
C THR A 316 15.61 -24.30 0.05
N LEU A 317 16.42 -25.22 -0.46
CA LEU A 317 17.89 -25.07 -0.53
C LEU A 317 18.45 -24.83 -1.95
N CYS A 318 17.65 -25.04 -3.00
CA CYS A 318 18.12 -25.15 -4.40
C CYS A 318 19.10 -24.07 -4.88
N TRP A 319 18.87 -22.79 -4.57
CA TRP A 319 19.75 -21.70 -5.01
C TRP A 319 20.98 -21.55 -4.11
N GLY A 320 20.81 -21.66 -2.79
CA GLY A 320 21.93 -21.63 -1.86
C GLY A 320 22.97 -22.74 -2.10
N CYS A 321 22.50 -23.93 -2.46
CA CYS A 321 23.36 -25.06 -2.84
C CYS A 321 24.05 -24.82 -4.21
N ALA A 322 23.32 -24.25 -5.19
CA ALA A 322 23.89 -23.88 -6.48
C ALA A 322 25.00 -22.81 -6.39
N LEU A 323 24.89 -21.86 -5.44
CA LEU A 323 25.95 -20.89 -5.18
C LEU A 323 27.22 -21.53 -4.60
N ASP A 324 27.10 -22.56 -3.76
CA ASP A 324 28.25 -23.34 -3.29
C ASP A 324 28.93 -24.12 -4.42
N VAL A 325 28.16 -24.69 -5.36
CA VAL A 325 28.70 -25.32 -6.58
C VAL A 325 29.51 -24.31 -7.40
N VAL A 326 29.00 -23.08 -7.58
CA VAL A 326 29.75 -21.99 -8.24
C VAL A 326 31.03 -21.64 -7.48
N GLU A 327 30.99 -21.55 -6.16
CA GLU A 327 32.16 -21.18 -5.35
C GLU A 327 33.24 -22.29 -5.35
N ILE A 328 32.83 -23.56 -5.32
CA ILE A 328 33.72 -24.71 -5.53
C ILE A 328 34.46 -24.57 -6.88
N ILE A 329 33.75 -24.20 -7.96
CA ILE A 329 34.35 -24.00 -9.29
C ILE A 329 35.34 -22.82 -9.30
N ARG A 330 35.02 -21.69 -8.66
CA ARG A 330 35.95 -20.55 -8.55
C ARG A 330 37.26 -20.96 -7.86
N ASN A 331 37.19 -21.75 -6.79
CA ASN A 331 38.36 -22.20 -6.07
C ASN A 331 39.23 -23.20 -6.87
N MET A 332 38.61 -24.00 -7.77
CA MET A 332 39.35 -24.80 -8.77
C MET A 332 40.06 -23.94 -9.84
N GLN A 333 39.52 -22.78 -10.19
CA GLN A 333 40.18 -21.86 -11.14
C GLN A 333 41.33 -21.08 -10.48
N ASN A 334 41.11 -20.58 -9.26
CA ASN A 334 42.10 -19.81 -8.52
C ASN A 334 43.36 -20.63 -8.17
N THR A 335 43.20 -21.94 -7.92
CA THR A 335 44.35 -22.85 -7.74
C THR A 335 45.16 -23.04 -9.02
N LYS A 336 44.52 -23.19 -10.20
CA LYS A 336 45.24 -23.22 -11.49
C LYS A 336 45.99 -21.91 -11.79
N SER A 337 45.41 -20.76 -11.43
CA SER A 337 46.03 -19.44 -11.60
C SER A 337 47.35 -19.30 -10.82
N ARG A 338 47.42 -19.80 -9.58
CA ARG A 338 48.63 -19.72 -8.73
C ARG A 338 49.84 -20.48 -9.27
N PHE A 339 49.65 -21.57 -10.02
CA PHE A 339 50.76 -22.36 -10.58
C PHE A 339 51.40 -21.75 -11.85
N ASN A 340 50.74 -20.80 -12.52
CA ASN A 340 51.22 -20.23 -13.78
C ASN A 340 52.10 -18.96 -13.62
N LYS A 341 52.41 -18.52 -12.38
CA LYS A 341 53.38 -17.44 -12.16
C LYS A 341 54.79 -18.01 -11.95
N ARG A 342 55.67 -17.82 -12.95
CA ARG A 342 57.12 -18.07 -12.81
C ARG A 342 57.65 -17.31 -11.59
N PRO A 343 58.50 -17.91 -10.74
CA PRO A 343 59.16 -17.18 -9.66
C PRO A 343 60.16 -16.18 -10.25
N LEU A 344 60.09 -14.92 -9.81
CA LEU A 344 61.16 -13.95 -10.06
C LEU A 344 62.35 -14.30 -9.17
N MET A 345 63.53 -14.46 -9.78
CA MET A 345 64.78 -14.48 -9.04
C MET A 345 64.99 -13.14 -8.35
N VAL A 346 65.31 -13.18 -7.05
CA VAL A 346 65.98 -12.07 -6.36
C VAL A 346 67.36 -12.57 -5.98
N VAL A 347 68.39 -11.88 -6.47
CA VAL A 347 69.80 -12.22 -6.22
C VAL A 347 70.20 -11.77 -4.81
N ARG A 348 71.22 -12.41 -4.24
CA ARG A 348 71.65 -12.25 -2.85
C ARG A 348 72.02 -10.80 -2.47
N GLY A 349 71.71 -10.45 -1.23
CA GLY A 349 72.56 -9.63 -0.36
C GLY A 349 72.76 -10.42 0.94
N GLU A 350 73.99 -10.49 1.44
CA GLU A 350 74.38 -11.35 2.57
C GLU A 350 74.50 -10.57 3.89
N ILE A 351 74.97 -11.25 4.97
CA ILE A 351 75.30 -10.72 6.33
C ILE A 351 74.08 -10.61 7.27
N GLU A 352 74.03 -11.25 8.46
CA GLU A 352 74.94 -12.22 9.11
C GLU A 352 74.21 -13.10 10.18
N LEU A 353 74.91 -14.11 10.69
CA LEU A 353 74.85 -14.80 12.01
C LEU A 353 73.63 -14.57 12.95
N GLY A 354 73.04 -15.59 13.60
CA GLY A 354 73.31 -17.04 13.56
C GLY A 354 72.65 -17.79 14.74
N GLU A 355 72.61 -19.13 14.65
CA GLU A 355 72.33 -20.10 15.75
C GLU A 355 70.93 -20.07 16.44
N THR A 356 70.36 -21.17 16.97
CA THR A 356 70.80 -22.59 17.01
C THR A 356 69.61 -23.59 16.87
N LYS A 357 69.97 -24.81 16.44
CA LYS A 357 69.39 -26.14 16.74
C LYS A 357 68.56 -26.22 18.05
N LYS A 358 67.55 -27.10 18.22
CA LYS A 358 67.51 -28.56 17.88
C LYS A 358 66.08 -29.15 17.95
N THR A 359 65.84 -30.20 17.15
CA THR A 359 65.01 -31.43 17.32
C THR A 359 64.05 -31.58 18.53
N CYS A 360 62.78 -32.00 18.34
CA CYS A 360 62.24 -33.39 18.44
C CYS A 360 62.18 -33.97 19.89
N ASP A 361 61.20 -34.77 20.36
CA ASP A 361 60.19 -35.64 19.73
C ASP A 361 58.81 -35.65 20.49
N ARG A 362 57.91 -36.59 20.16
CA ARG A 362 56.65 -36.95 20.87
C ARG A 362 56.89 -38.20 21.80
N PRO A 363 55.90 -39.00 22.31
CA PRO A 363 54.42 -38.89 22.37
C PRO A 363 53.75 -39.35 23.73
N ASP A 364 52.42 -39.60 23.69
CA ASP A 364 51.60 -40.55 24.49
C ASP A 364 51.06 -40.24 25.92
N GLY A 365 49.93 -40.90 26.27
CA GLY A 365 49.18 -40.89 27.55
C GLY A 365 48.09 -39.79 27.66
N GLU A 366 46.78 -39.98 27.48
CA GLU A 366 45.74 -40.95 27.95
C GLU A 366 45.09 -40.65 29.33
N LEU A 367 43.74 -40.46 29.31
CA LEU A 367 42.73 -40.62 30.38
C LEU A 367 42.87 -39.76 31.69
N SER A 368 41.81 -39.45 32.47
CA SER A 368 40.34 -39.50 32.27
C SER A 368 39.57 -38.72 33.37
N SER A 369 38.41 -38.14 32.99
CA SER A 369 37.16 -37.92 33.78
C SER A 369 37.14 -37.08 35.09
N GLU A 370 35.90 -36.70 35.47
CA GLU A 370 35.42 -36.05 36.73
C GLU A 370 35.83 -34.56 36.91
N SER A 371 34.94 -33.56 37.04
CA SER A 371 33.74 -33.29 37.88
C SER A 371 34.09 -32.91 39.34
N ASP A 372 33.52 -31.88 39.99
CA ASP A 372 32.37 -31.02 39.63
C ASP A 372 32.40 -29.64 40.35
N SER A 373 31.55 -28.71 39.88
CA SER A 373 30.89 -27.61 40.62
C SER A 373 31.63 -26.31 41.06
N SER A 374 30.83 -25.23 41.06
CA SER A 374 30.93 -23.97 41.84
C SER A 374 31.89 -22.82 41.42
N THR A 375 31.26 -21.81 40.78
CA THR A 375 31.42 -20.35 41.01
C THR A 375 31.48 -19.97 42.51
N GLU A 376 32.01 -18.83 43.00
CA GLU A 376 32.31 -17.48 42.46
C GLU A 376 33.35 -16.83 43.48
N VAL A 377 34.13 -15.75 43.31
CA VAL A 377 33.92 -14.40 42.73
C VAL A 377 35.24 -13.56 42.80
N ARG A 378 35.30 -12.40 42.11
CA ARG A 378 36.26 -11.24 42.28
C ARG A 378 37.77 -11.35 41.91
N SER A 379 38.06 -10.74 40.76
CA SER A 379 38.86 -9.50 40.62
C SER A 379 40.35 -9.44 41.00
N CYS A 380 41.20 -9.20 39.98
CA CYS A 380 42.14 -8.07 40.03
C CYS A 380 42.34 -7.42 38.63
N LYS A 381 42.92 -6.22 38.57
CA LYS A 381 43.16 -5.44 37.33
C LYS A 381 44.66 -5.33 37.05
N THR A 382 45.12 -5.50 35.82
CA THR A 382 46.27 -4.72 35.33
C THR A 382 46.27 -4.47 33.81
N VAL A 383 46.06 -3.20 33.48
CA VAL A 383 46.59 -2.40 32.36
C VAL A 383 47.60 -3.08 31.41
N TYR A 384 47.38 -2.93 30.09
CA TYR A 384 48.47 -2.67 29.13
C TYR A 384 48.08 -1.65 28.05
N ARG A 385 49.07 -0.91 27.54
CA ARG A 385 48.91 0.19 26.57
C ARG A 385 48.78 -0.30 25.13
N SER A 386 47.86 0.27 24.35
CA SER A 386 47.87 0.18 22.87
C SER A 386 48.41 1.46 22.22
N ARG A 387 49.59 1.38 21.58
CA ARG A 387 50.16 2.46 20.74
C ARG A 387 49.70 2.26 19.29
N SER A 388 48.77 3.10 18.82
CA SER A 388 48.38 3.09 17.40
C SER A 388 49.31 3.99 16.56
N LYS A 389 50.10 3.40 15.66
CA LYS A 389 50.74 4.13 14.54
C LYS A 389 49.90 3.92 13.28
N LYS A 390 49.67 5.00 12.52
CA LYS A 390 49.11 4.92 11.16
C LYS A 390 50.12 4.33 10.20
N LEU A 391 49.62 3.60 9.20
CA LEU A 391 50.22 3.55 7.87
C LEU A 391 49.10 3.64 6.83
N VAL A 392 49.44 4.04 5.61
CA VAL A 392 48.48 4.40 4.55
C VAL A 392 48.65 3.45 3.37
N VAL A 393 47.54 2.95 2.85
CA VAL A 393 47.46 2.33 1.51
C VAL A 393 46.25 2.95 0.80
N SER A 394 46.36 3.11 -0.52
CA SER A 394 45.38 3.75 -1.39
C SER A 394 44.56 2.75 -2.19
N ASP A 395 43.24 2.85 -2.14
CA ASP A 395 42.35 2.18 -3.09
C ASP A 395 42.02 3.12 -4.26
N ASN A 396 42.27 2.64 -5.48
CA ASN A 396 42.08 3.40 -6.71
C ASN A 396 41.55 2.49 -7.83
N ALA A 397 40.28 2.10 -7.76
CA ALA A 397 39.56 1.43 -8.85
C ALA A 397 38.03 1.51 -8.65
N SER A 398 37.36 2.39 -9.39
CA SER A 398 35.89 2.38 -9.51
C SER A 398 35.49 1.67 -10.81
N LEU A 399 34.82 0.52 -10.70
CA LEU A 399 34.16 -0.14 -11.84
C LEU A 399 32.80 0.52 -12.09
N VAL A 400 32.52 0.81 -13.37
CA VAL A 400 31.32 1.51 -13.84
C VAL A 400 30.44 0.52 -14.62
N PRO A 401 29.11 0.47 -14.39
CA PRO A 401 28.21 -0.29 -15.25
C PRO A 401 28.07 0.39 -16.62
N PHE A 402 28.28 -0.38 -17.69
CA PHE A 402 28.12 0.09 -19.06
C PHE A 402 26.65 0.36 -19.44
N THR A 403 26.46 1.28 -20.38
CA THR A 403 25.30 1.33 -21.29
C THR A 403 25.84 1.62 -22.70
N ASP A 404 25.21 1.08 -23.74
CA ASP A 404 25.87 0.84 -25.03
C ASP A 404 25.93 2.02 -26.01
N PHE A 405 26.89 1.93 -26.92
CA PHE A 405 27.11 2.82 -28.06
C PHE A 405 26.18 2.51 -29.24
N ILE A 406 25.63 3.55 -29.89
CA ILE A 406 25.43 3.55 -31.36
C ILE A 406 25.89 4.91 -31.95
N LYS A 407 26.92 4.82 -32.80
CA LYS A 407 27.17 5.47 -34.12
C LYS A 407 26.25 6.66 -34.54
N ASN A 408 26.72 7.71 -35.24
CA ASN A 408 28.01 7.96 -35.90
C ASN A 408 28.27 9.48 -36.14
N ASP A 409 29.55 9.79 -36.38
CA ASP A 409 30.20 10.98 -36.97
C ASP A 409 29.68 11.43 -38.38
N PRO A 410 30.16 12.56 -39.01
CA PRO A 410 30.81 13.79 -38.48
C PRO A 410 30.54 15.15 -39.24
N ILE A 411 31.25 16.23 -38.80
CA ILE A 411 31.99 17.24 -39.63
C ILE A 411 31.33 18.52 -40.23
N VAL A 412 31.92 19.69 -39.85
CA VAL A 412 32.21 20.95 -40.64
C VAL A 412 31.04 21.88 -41.06
N SER A 413 31.14 23.24 -40.97
CA SER A 413 32.10 24.11 -40.25
C SER A 413 31.68 25.60 -40.12
N ALA A 414 32.04 26.20 -38.98
CA ALA A 414 32.61 27.55 -38.76
C ALA A 414 32.24 28.79 -39.63
N LYS A 415 31.79 29.87 -38.94
CA LYS A 415 32.23 31.30 -38.99
C LYS A 415 31.16 32.19 -38.29
N ARG A 416 31.44 33.35 -37.67
CA ARG A 416 32.65 33.95 -37.03
C ARG A 416 32.21 35.29 -36.36
N GLU A 417 32.78 35.66 -35.19
CA GLU A 417 33.13 37.05 -34.72
C GLU A 417 32.01 38.16 -34.69
N ASP A 418 32.02 39.27 -33.92
CA ASP A 418 32.87 39.92 -32.89
C ASP A 418 32.06 41.10 -32.23
N LYS A 419 32.44 41.86 -31.16
CA LYS A 419 33.29 41.73 -29.95
C LYS A 419 33.02 42.94 -29.01
N ALA A 420 32.93 42.77 -27.67
CA ALA A 420 33.08 43.80 -26.61
C ALA A 420 32.69 43.19 -25.23
N ASP A 421 33.45 43.17 -24.12
CA ASP A 421 34.75 43.76 -23.72
C ASP A 421 34.85 45.30 -23.59
N SER A 422 35.47 45.90 -22.56
CA SER A 422 35.96 45.39 -21.25
C SER A 422 36.42 46.54 -20.29
N SER A 423 36.79 46.20 -19.03
CA SER A 423 37.65 46.98 -18.08
C SER A 423 37.07 48.29 -17.45
N PHE A 424 37.67 49.02 -16.48
CA PHE A 424 38.96 49.05 -15.74
C PHE A 424 38.62 49.53 -14.26
N VAL A 425 39.03 48.99 -13.09
CA VAL A 425 40.30 49.07 -12.26
C VAL A 425 40.95 50.47 -12.10
N ASP A 426 41.63 50.90 -11.01
CA ASP A 426 41.72 50.51 -9.57
C ASP A 426 42.31 51.67 -8.68
N THR A 427 42.22 51.63 -7.32
CA THR A 427 42.88 52.59 -6.36
C THR A 427 43.12 52.01 -4.93
N ASP A 428 44.28 52.26 -4.31
CA ASP A 428 44.73 51.80 -2.94
C ASP A 428 44.86 53.01 -1.94
N VAL A 429 45.50 53.10 -0.75
CA VAL A 429 46.56 52.40 0.07
C VAL A 429 46.52 52.98 1.54
N GLU A 430 47.12 52.50 2.65
CA GLU A 430 47.85 51.27 3.02
C GLU A 430 46.92 50.34 3.87
N LEU A 431 46.91 50.15 5.21
CA LEU A 431 47.77 50.49 6.37
C LEU A 431 47.81 49.27 7.33
N ARG A 432 48.85 49.17 8.15
CA ARG A 432 49.35 47.89 8.73
C ARG A 432 48.67 47.43 10.02
N LYS A 433 48.44 46.11 10.13
CA LYS A 433 49.23 45.22 11.03
C LYS A 433 48.89 43.71 10.85
N ASP A 434 49.71 42.87 11.48
CA ASP A 434 49.93 41.45 11.18
C ASP A 434 48.82 40.48 11.65
N GLY A 435 48.69 39.31 10.98
CA GLY A 435 47.98 38.15 11.57
C GLY A 435 47.44 37.06 10.61
N ALA A 436 48.15 35.93 10.53
CA ALA A 436 47.66 34.57 10.20
C ALA A 436 46.67 34.36 9.02
N VAL A 437 47.18 33.83 7.89
CA VAL A 437 46.37 33.41 6.73
C VAL A 437 45.55 32.14 7.01
N SER A 438 44.24 32.30 7.25
CA SER A 438 43.29 31.18 7.37
C SER A 438 42.67 30.81 6.02
N ARG A 439 42.84 29.55 5.58
CA ARG A 439 42.33 29.03 4.29
C ARG A 439 40.80 29.10 4.21
N ARG A 440 40.25 30.09 3.48
CA ARG A 440 38.80 30.21 3.17
C ARG A 440 38.29 28.96 2.43
N LYS A 441 37.59 28.07 3.15
CA LYS A 441 36.92 26.89 2.57
C LYS A 441 35.81 27.33 1.60
N LYS A 442 35.84 26.84 0.34
CA LYS A 442 34.75 27.04 -0.63
C LYS A 442 33.43 26.56 -0.01
N LYS A 443 32.44 27.46 0.13
CA LYS A 443 31.09 27.10 0.63
C LYS A 443 30.44 26.15 -0.38
N LYS A 444 30.13 24.90 0.01
CA LYS A 444 29.26 24.03 -0.80
C LYS A 444 27.91 24.72 -1.02
N ARG A 445 27.46 24.84 -2.27
CA ARG A 445 26.05 25.15 -2.59
C ARG A 445 25.16 24.14 -1.84
N ARG A 446 24.05 24.63 -1.30
CA ARG A 446 23.07 23.83 -0.55
C ARG A 446 21.80 23.72 -1.38
N TYR A 447 21.31 22.51 -1.55
CA TYR A 447 20.05 22.21 -2.22
C TYR A 447 18.92 22.19 -1.19
N LEU A 448 17.72 22.58 -1.61
CA LEU A 448 16.49 22.33 -0.84
C LEU A 448 16.23 20.82 -0.79
N THR A 449 15.62 20.33 0.30
CA THR A 449 15.29 18.90 0.44
C THR A 449 13.78 18.67 0.53
N ILE A 450 13.27 17.75 -0.29
CA ILE A 450 11.88 17.30 -0.28
C ILE A 450 11.80 15.86 0.19
N CYS A 451 10.82 15.53 1.03
CA CYS A 451 10.49 14.18 1.40
C CYS A 451 9.15 13.80 0.77
N THR A 452 9.24 13.10 -0.36
CA THR A 452 8.13 12.45 -1.08
C THR A 452 8.03 10.98 -0.69
N SER A 453 8.10 10.68 0.62
CA SER A 453 7.85 9.33 1.14
C SER A 453 6.40 8.94 0.87
N ASN A 454 5.42 9.48 1.60
CA ASN A 454 4.00 9.12 1.45
C ASN A 454 3.31 9.74 0.21
N CYS A 455 4.02 9.88 -0.91
CA CYS A 455 3.48 10.33 -2.20
C CYS A 455 3.69 9.28 -3.30
N LYS A 456 2.65 8.96 -4.07
CA LYS A 456 2.73 8.00 -5.19
C LYS A 456 2.85 8.64 -6.58
N TYR A 457 2.77 9.96 -6.68
CA TYR A 457 2.66 10.66 -7.96
C TYR A 457 4.03 11.10 -8.51
N GLU A 458 4.48 10.46 -9.58
CA GLU A 458 5.75 10.82 -10.25
C GLU A 458 5.80 12.26 -10.77
N ALA A 459 4.65 12.89 -11.08
CA ALA A 459 4.60 14.31 -11.43
C ALA A 459 5.18 15.21 -10.32
N VAL A 460 4.95 14.88 -9.05
CA VAL A 460 5.50 15.64 -7.91
C VAL A 460 7.02 15.49 -7.84
N ARG A 461 7.54 14.26 -8.04
CA ARG A 461 9.00 13.99 -8.08
C ARG A 461 9.68 14.73 -9.23
N ARG A 462 9.13 14.61 -10.45
CA ARG A 462 9.67 15.28 -11.66
C ARG A 462 9.73 16.79 -11.48
N VAL A 463 8.66 17.42 -10.98
CA VAL A 463 8.60 18.88 -10.80
C VAL A 463 9.51 19.32 -9.65
N ALA A 464 9.58 18.59 -8.54
CA ALA A 464 10.49 18.94 -7.43
C ALA A 464 11.97 18.83 -7.84
N ALA A 465 12.32 17.82 -8.64
CA ALA A 465 13.65 17.69 -9.24
C ALA A 465 13.95 18.84 -10.23
N ARG A 466 12.99 19.21 -11.09
CA ARG A 466 13.09 20.36 -12.00
C ARG A 466 13.25 21.71 -11.27
N PHE A 467 12.65 21.83 -10.09
CA PHE A 467 12.82 22.97 -9.17
C PHE A 467 14.20 22.97 -8.45
N GLY A 468 15.00 21.91 -8.58
CA GLY A 468 16.29 21.79 -7.90
C GLY A 468 16.21 21.32 -6.43
N MET A 469 15.08 20.72 -6.02
CA MET A 469 14.99 20.03 -4.73
C MET A 469 15.58 18.62 -4.84
N LYS A 470 16.22 18.14 -3.77
CA LYS A 470 16.69 16.75 -3.64
C LYS A 470 15.71 15.91 -2.81
N GLU A 471 15.28 14.76 -3.33
CA GLU A 471 14.48 13.78 -2.56
C GLU A 471 15.30 13.16 -1.41
N VAL A 472 14.67 13.04 -0.23
CA VAL A 472 15.25 12.46 1.00
C VAL A 472 14.23 11.61 1.78
N THR A 473 14.70 10.73 2.67
CA THR A 473 13.86 9.89 3.54
C THR A 473 13.19 10.69 4.67
N GLU A 474 12.29 10.07 5.45
CA GLU A 474 11.60 10.77 6.54
C GLU A 474 12.53 11.09 7.72
N ASP A 475 13.50 10.21 8.00
CA ASP A 475 14.55 10.34 9.03
C ASP A 475 15.61 11.38 8.65
N SER A 476 15.75 11.61 7.34
CA SER A 476 16.58 12.67 6.81
C SER A 476 15.94 14.04 7.07
N SER A 477 16.75 15.09 7.16
CA SER A 477 16.20 16.44 7.32
C SER A 477 15.71 17.02 5.99
N TRP A 478 14.40 16.99 5.80
CA TRP A 478 13.64 17.65 4.74
C TRP A 478 13.24 19.09 5.09
N ASN A 479 13.16 19.96 4.08
CA ASN A 479 12.49 21.26 4.14
C ASN A 479 10.98 21.12 3.86
N LEU A 480 10.62 20.32 2.87
CA LEU A 480 9.23 20.10 2.45
C LEU A 480 8.85 18.62 2.62
N TYR A 481 7.76 18.33 3.31
CA TYR A 481 7.12 17.01 3.33
C TYR A 481 5.92 17.01 2.37
N TRP A 482 5.90 16.09 1.42
CA TRP A 482 4.77 15.90 0.52
C TRP A 482 4.16 14.52 0.69
N THR A 483 2.91 14.49 1.11
CA THR A 483 2.10 13.29 1.37
C THR A 483 0.78 13.35 0.59
N ASP A 484 0.33 12.20 0.10
CA ASP A 484 -1.00 12.03 -0.49
C ASP A 484 -2.07 11.78 0.58
N LEU A 485 -1.65 11.48 1.81
CA LEU A 485 -2.48 11.20 2.98
C LEU A 485 -2.56 12.43 3.88
N SER A 486 -3.70 12.61 4.57
CA SER A 486 -3.87 13.62 5.62
C SER A 486 -2.83 13.47 6.74
N VAL A 487 -2.35 14.61 7.25
CA VAL A 487 -1.39 14.70 8.36
C VAL A 487 -2.11 14.52 9.70
N SER A 488 -1.50 13.78 10.64
CA SER A 488 -2.04 13.62 12.00
C SER A 488 -1.54 14.71 12.95
N VAL A 489 -2.25 14.93 14.05
CA VAL A 489 -1.97 16.01 15.02
C VAL A 489 -0.61 15.84 15.70
N GLU A 490 -0.19 14.60 15.91
CA GLU A 490 1.09 14.22 16.52
C GLU A 490 2.23 14.58 15.57
N ARG A 491 2.16 14.10 14.32
CA ARG A 491 3.16 14.38 13.29
C ARG A 491 3.29 15.87 12.99
N ALA A 492 2.19 16.62 13.08
CA ALA A 492 2.20 18.07 12.92
C ALA A 492 2.99 18.76 14.06
N LYS A 493 2.81 18.33 15.32
CA LYS A 493 3.52 18.86 16.49
C LYS A 493 5.03 18.59 16.48
N ASP A 494 5.47 17.50 15.86
CA ASP A 494 6.88 17.15 15.73
C ASP A 494 7.65 17.98 14.68
N MET A 495 6.96 18.81 13.88
CA MET A 495 7.57 19.63 12.83
C MET A 495 8.39 20.80 13.40
N LYS A 496 9.56 21.04 12.80
CA LYS A 496 10.46 22.17 13.16
C LYS A 496 10.14 23.40 12.32
N ARG A 497 10.35 24.61 12.87
CA ARG A 497 10.00 25.92 12.27
C ARG A 497 10.44 26.18 10.81
N TYR A 498 11.44 25.45 10.30
CA TYR A 498 11.92 25.55 8.91
C TYR A 498 11.25 24.58 7.94
N GLN A 499 10.31 23.76 8.42
CA GLN A 499 9.70 22.65 7.70
C GLN A 499 8.27 23.00 7.27
N LYS A 500 7.88 22.59 6.05
CA LYS A 500 6.53 22.76 5.52
C LYS A 500 5.89 21.42 5.13
N VAL A 501 4.56 21.36 5.15
CA VAL A 501 3.76 20.21 4.71
C VAL A 501 2.56 20.63 3.86
N ASN A 502 2.13 19.76 2.95
CA ASN A 502 1.11 20.01 1.93
C ASN A 502 -0.36 19.71 2.36
N HIS A 503 -0.65 19.67 3.66
CA HIS A 503 -2.02 19.60 4.23
C HIS A 503 -2.12 20.41 5.52
N PHE A 504 -3.30 20.95 5.84
CA PHE A 504 -3.63 21.49 7.15
C PHE A 504 -4.31 20.44 8.05
N PRO A 505 -4.01 20.42 9.37
CA PRO A 505 -4.82 19.66 10.32
C PRO A 505 -6.23 20.25 10.38
N GLY A 506 -7.26 19.39 10.24
CA GLY A 506 -8.67 19.79 10.28
C GLY A 506 -9.35 20.01 8.91
N MET A 507 -8.62 19.99 7.77
CA MET A 507 -9.24 20.19 6.44
C MET A 507 -10.25 19.09 6.03
N THR A 508 -10.28 17.97 6.76
CA THR A 508 -11.32 16.95 6.70
C THR A 508 -12.75 17.49 6.83
N GLU A 509 -12.93 18.63 7.52
CA GLU A 509 -14.23 19.30 7.70
C GLU A 509 -14.92 19.75 6.40
N ILE A 510 -14.15 19.98 5.32
CA ILE A 510 -14.69 20.20 3.96
C ILE A 510 -14.32 19.09 2.98
N CYS A 511 -13.26 18.32 3.24
CA CYS A 511 -12.80 17.28 2.31
C CYS A 511 -13.40 15.89 2.56
N ARG A 512 -14.12 15.67 3.66
CA ARG A 512 -15.05 14.55 3.80
C ARG A 512 -16.46 14.98 3.43
N LYS A 513 -17.16 14.17 2.64
CA LYS A 513 -18.50 14.49 2.11
C LYS A 513 -19.54 14.68 3.22
N ASP A 514 -19.45 13.93 4.32
CA ASP A 514 -20.39 13.96 5.45
C ASP A 514 -20.22 15.21 6.34
N LEU A 515 -18.97 15.62 6.55
CA LEU A 515 -18.62 16.85 7.28
C LEU A 515 -18.90 18.09 6.43
N LEU A 516 -18.53 18.07 5.14
CA LEU A 516 -18.87 19.11 4.17
C LEU A 516 -20.37 19.38 4.14
N ALA A 517 -21.19 18.32 4.06
CA ALA A 517 -22.64 18.45 4.07
C ALA A 517 -23.16 19.04 5.39
N ARG A 518 -22.62 18.64 6.55
CA ARG A 518 -23.00 19.22 7.86
C ARG A 518 -22.61 20.69 7.98
N ASN A 519 -21.38 21.05 7.62
CA ASN A 519 -20.87 22.42 7.71
C ASN A 519 -21.59 23.36 6.74
N LEU A 520 -21.82 22.96 5.48
CA LEU A 520 -22.60 23.75 4.53
C LEU A 520 -24.09 23.82 4.89
N ASN A 521 -24.70 22.74 5.43
CA ASN A 521 -26.07 22.81 5.96
C ASN A 521 -26.17 23.71 7.21
N ARG A 522 -25.12 23.78 8.06
CA ARG A 522 -25.04 24.74 9.19
C ARG A 522 -25.00 26.17 8.67
N MET A 523 -24.09 26.47 7.74
CA MET A 523 -23.94 27.80 7.17
C MET A 523 -25.16 28.22 6.34
N LEU A 524 -25.87 27.28 5.69
CA LEU A 524 -27.16 27.53 5.02
C LEU A 524 -28.31 27.86 6.00
N LYS A 525 -28.26 27.36 7.24
CA LYS A 525 -29.23 27.74 8.30
C LYS A 525 -28.93 29.14 8.86
N LEU A 526 -27.66 29.52 8.97
CA LEU A 526 -27.23 30.84 9.47
C LEU A 526 -27.34 31.93 8.39
N PHE A 527 -26.97 31.62 7.15
CA PHE A 527 -26.88 32.54 6.02
C PHE A 527 -27.61 31.98 4.78
N PRO A 528 -28.96 31.90 4.77
CA PRO A 528 -29.72 31.20 3.74
C PRO A 528 -29.58 31.77 2.32
N LYS A 529 -29.26 33.06 2.22
CA LYS A 529 -29.03 33.75 0.93
C LYS A 529 -27.68 33.36 0.32
N ASP A 530 -26.64 33.20 1.13
CA ASP A 530 -25.26 33.07 0.66
C ASP A 530 -24.81 31.64 0.38
N TYR A 531 -25.28 30.67 1.16
CA TYR A 531 -24.85 29.26 1.05
C TYR A 531 -25.74 28.42 0.12
N ASN A 532 -26.50 29.09 -0.76
CA ASN A 532 -27.47 28.44 -1.67
C ASN A 532 -26.82 27.65 -2.84
N PHE A 533 -25.48 27.57 -2.88
CA PHE A 533 -24.67 26.92 -3.91
C PHE A 533 -24.41 25.42 -3.68
N PHE A 534 -24.77 24.87 -2.53
CA PHE A 534 -24.66 23.43 -2.27
C PHE A 534 -26.02 22.75 -2.52
N PRO A 535 -26.11 21.65 -3.29
CA PRO A 535 -27.36 20.90 -3.43
C PRO A 535 -27.82 20.37 -2.06
N LYS A 536 -29.12 20.43 -1.73
CA LYS A 536 -29.59 19.96 -0.41
C LYS A 536 -29.19 18.49 -0.22
N THR A 537 -28.55 18.22 0.92
CA THR A 537 -27.87 16.97 1.21
C THR A 537 -28.20 16.52 2.64
N TRP A 538 -28.30 15.21 2.84
CA TRP A 538 -28.65 14.55 4.09
C TRP A 538 -27.69 13.37 4.34
N CYS A 539 -27.20 13.22 5.57
CA CYS A 539 -26.28 12.16 5.98
C CYS A 539 -27.03 11.06 6.73
N PHE A 540 -27.11 9.85 6.16
CA PHE A 540 -27.81 8.71 6.74
C PHE A 540 -26.90 7.95 7.74
N PRO A 541 -27.44 7.31 8.79
CA PRO A 541 -28.87 7.19 9.12
C PRO A 541 -29.53 8.47 9.66
N ALA A 542 -28.74 9.39 10.24
CA ALA A 542 -29.23 10.52 11.05
C ALA A 542 -30.34 11.36 10.41
N ASP A 543 -30.13 11.74 9.15
CA ASP A 543 -30.99 12.70 8.44
C ASP A 543 -32.08 12.00 7.59
N HIS A 544 -32.23 10.68 7.70
CA HIS A 544 -33.14 9.86 6.87
C HIS A 544 -34.60 10.31 6.97
N GLY A 545 -35.06 10.67 8.18
CA GLY A 545 -36.41 11.19 8.40
C GLY A 545 -36.70 12.49 7.65
N GLU A 546 -35.75 13.45 7.66
CA GLU A 546 -35.86 14.70 6.90
C GLU A 546 -35.88 14.45 5.39
N ALA A 547 -35.02 13.56 4.89
CA ALA A 547 -34.95 13.23 3.47
C ALA A 547 -36.25 12.57 2.98
N MET A 548 -36.81 11.65 3.77
CA MET A 548 -38.09 11.01 3.49
C MET A 548 -39.28 11.98 3.54
N ALA A 549 -39.29 12.93 4.48
CA ALA A 549 -40.30 14.00 4.50
C ALA A 549 -40.20 14.90 3.25
N TYR A 550 -38.98 15.26 2.84
CA TYR A 550 -38.73 16.06 1.64
C TYR A 550 -39.16 15.32 0.36
N ALA A 551 -38.84 14.03 0.23
CA ALA A 551 -39.22 13.20 -0.91
C ALA A 551 -40.76 13.00 -1.00
N LYS A 552 -41.44 12.81 0.13
CA LYS A 552 -42.93 12.77 0.19
C LYS A 552 -43.55 14.04 -0.38
N LEU A 553 -42.99 15.21 -0.02
CA LEU A 553 -43.46 16.54 -0.48
C LEU A 553 -43.08 16.84 -1.94
N ARG A 554 -42.00 16.23 -2.48
CA ARG A 554 -41.43 16.57 -3.80
C ARG A 554 -41.16 15.32 -4.66
N ARG A 555 -42.21 14.53 -4.89
CA ARG A 555 -42.21 13.24 -5.61
C ARG A 555 -41.53 13.23 -7.00
N SER A 556 -41.39 14.38 -7.66
CA SER A 556 -40.72 14.50 -8.97
C SER A 556 -39.19 14.67 -8.89
N LYS A 557 -38.60 14.77 -7.70
CA LYS A 557 -37.15 14.94 -7.54
C LYS A 557 -36.41 13.61 -7.61
N THR A 558 -35.28 13.65 -8.30
CA THR A 558 -34.29 12.57 -8.32
C THR A 558 -33.20 12.89 -7.30
N PHE A 559 -32.70 11.87 -6.62
CA PHE A 559 -31.64 11.91 -5.64
C PHE A 559 -30.44 11.13 -6.16
N ILE A 560 -29.24 11.54 -5.77
CA ILE A 560 -28.00 10.82 -6.00
C ILE A 560 -27.46 10.35 -4.65
N ILE A 561 -27.27 9.04 -4.53
CA ILE A 561 -26.75 8.38 -3.34
C ILE A 561 -25.24 8.22 -3.51
N LYS A 562 -24.48 8.60 -2.49
CA LYS A 562 -23.01 8.47 -2.46
C LYS A 562 -22.58 7.79 -1.15
N PRO A 563 -21.73 6.75 -1.16
CA PRO A 563 -21.20 6.17 0.07
C PRO A 563 -20.17 7.12 0.73
N ASP A 564 -20.15 7.19 2.06
CA ASP A 564 -19.36 8.17 2.84
C ASP A 564 -17.86 8.15 2.52
N THR A 565 -17.29 6.95 2.39
CA THR A 565 -15.85 6.72 2.13
C THR A 565 -15.52 6.53 0.65
N GLY A 566 -16.50 6.68 -0.25
CA GLY A 566 -16.34 6.42 -1.67
C GLY A 566 -15.61 7.51 -2.46
N CYS A 567 -14.77 7.08 -3.39
CA CYS A 567 -14.11 7.92 -4.40
C CYS A 567 -14.28 7.34 -5.81
N GLN A 568 -13.79 8.04 -6.84
CA GLN A 568 -13.82 7.62 -8.25
C GLN A 568 -15.21 7.36 -8.88
N GLY A 569 -16.31 7.63 -8.17
CA GLY A 569 -17.67 7.33 -8.61
C GLY A 569 -18.19 5.94 -8.21
N ARG A 570 -17.39 5.13 -7.49
CA ARG A 570 -17.77 3.76 -7.08
C ARG A 570 -18.93 3.80 -6.06
N GLY A 571 -19.93 2.94 -6.26
CA GLY A 571 -21.10 2.85 -5.38
C GLY A 571 -22.08 4.04 -5.49
N ILE A 572 -21.89 4.96 -6.43
CA ILE A 572 -22.82 6.07 -6.66
C ILE A 572 -23.95 5.60 -7.59
N TYR A 573 -25.20 5.83 -7.18
CA TYR A 573 -26.39 5.54 -7.99
C TYR A 573 -27.45 6.64 -7.86
N LEU A 574 -28.37 6.71 -8.83
CA LEU A 574 -29.50 7.63 -8.82
C LEU A 574 -30.79 6.88 -8.44
N THR A 575 -31.63 7.50 -7.61
CA THR A 575 -32.97 6.99 -7.30
C THR A 575 -34.00 8.12 -7.25
N ARG A 576 -35.26 7.81 -7.56
CA ARG A 576 -36.43 8.67 -7.30
C ARG A 576 -37.19 8.25 -6.04
N ASN A 577 -36.97 7.03 -5.57
CA ASN A 577 -37.63 6.42 -4.42
C ASN A 577 -36.62 6.25 -3.28
N LEU A 578 -36.68 7.12 -2.26
CA LEU A 578 -35.88 6.93 -1.05
C LEU A 578 -36.38 5.77 -0.17
N LYS A 579 -37.55 5.19 -0.45
CA LYS A 579 -38.03 3.94 0.16
C LYS A 579 -37.10 2.75 -0.10
N ASP A 580 -36.44 2.75 -1.25
CA ASP A 580 -35.65 1.62 -1.75
C ASP A 580 -34.21 1.67 -1.17
N VAL A 581 -33.91 2.72 -0.39
CA VAL A 581 -32.65 2.93 0.31
C VAL A 581 -32.81 2.45 1.76
N LYS A 582 -31.92 1.57 2.22
CA LYS A 582 -31.95 1.04 3.59
C LYS A 582 -31.68 2.16 4.61
N PRO A 583 -32.55 2.37 5.63
CA PRO A 583 -32.40 3.46 6.59
C PRO A 583 -31.11 3.42 7.42
N SER A 584 -30.53 2.24 7.63
CA SER A 584 -29.38 2.00 8.51
C SER A 584 -28.01 1.99 7.79
N GLU A 585 -27.96 2.03 6.46
CA GLU A 585 -26.67 2.08 5.75
C GLU A 585 -26.10 3.51 5.74
N ARG A 586 -24.81 3.65 6.12
CA ARG A 586 -24.12 4.95 6.18
C ARG A 586 -23.80 5.46 4.77
N MET A 587 -24.49 6.52 4.37
CA MET A 587 -24.39 7.11 3.06
C MET A 587 -24.89 8.55 3.05
N ILE A 588 -24.64 9.25 1.95
CA ILE A 588 -25.10 10.61 1.72
C ILE A 588 -26.13 10.62 0.60
N CYS A 589 -27.33 11.09 0.93
CA CYS A 589 -28.39 11.38 -0.03
C CYS A 589 -28.32 12.85 -0.42
N GLN A 590 -28.17 13.16 -1.71
CA GLN A 590 -28.09 14.52 -2.23
C GLN A 590 -29.16 14.73 -3.32
N VAL A 591 -29.80 15.91 -3.36
CA VAL A 591 -30.70 16.28 -4.48
C VAL A 591 -29.88 16.36 -5.77
N TYR A 592 -30.28 15.59 -6.78
CA TYR A 592 -29.57 15.56 -8.06
C TYR A 592 -29.91 16.79 -8.92
N VAL A 593 -28.88 17.43 -9.49
CA VAL A 593 -29.03 18.55 -10.43
C VAL A 593 -29.49 18.00 -11.79
N ALA A 594 -30.80 17.88 -11.96
CA ALA A 594 -31.43 17.25 -13.13
C ALA A 594 -31.21 17.99 -14.46
N ARG A 595 -30.99 19.31 -14.41
CA ARG A 595 -30.72 20.18 -15.57
C ARG A 595 -29.34 20.86 -15.43
N PRO A 596 -28.23 20.13 -15.67
CA PRO A 596 -26.91 20.73 -15.79
C PRO A 596 -26.82 21.62 -17.03
N PHE A 597 -25.79 22.46 -17.11
CA PHE A 597 -25.38 23.03 -18.39
C PHE A 597 -24.84 21.91 -19.30
N LEU A 598 -25.05 22.02 -20.61
CA LEU A 598 -24.62 21.01 -21.59
C LEU A 598 -23.74 21.67 -22.66
N VAL A 599 -22.64 21.01 -22.98
CA VAL A 599 -21.74 21.36 -24.09
C VAL A 599 -21.75 20.17 -25.04
N ASP A 600 -21.98 20.41 -26.33
CA ASP A 600 -22.09 19.40 -27.39
C ASP A 600 -23.14 18.28 -27.11
N GLY A 601 -24.09 18.55 -26.20
CA GLY A 601 -25.11 17.61 -25.72
C GLY A 601 -24.66 16.71 -24.54
N TYR A 602 -23.46 16.92 -23.99
CA TYR A 602 -22.91 16.14 -22.88
C TYR A 602 -22.90 16.93 -21.57
N LYS A 603 -23.10 16.21 -20.46
CA LYS A 603 -22.89 16.74 -19.11
C LYS A 603 -21.39 16.77 -18.82
N PHE A 604 -20.92 17.82 -18.15
CA PHE A 604 -19.55 17.93 -17.65
C PHE A 604 -19.53 18.43 -16.21
N ASP A 605 -18.37 18.33 -15.57
CA ASP A 605 -18.04 19.09 -14.37
C ASP A 605 -16.66 19.75 -14.50
N LEU A 606 -16.35 20.67 -13.59
CA LEU A 606 -15.12 21.43 -13.52
C LEU A 606 -14.31 20.94 -12.32
N ARG A 607 -13.11 20.39 -12.58
CA ARG A 607 -12.07 20.23 -11.56
C ARG A 607 -11.22 21.49 -11.53
N ILE A 608 -11.44 22.28 -10.49
CA ILE A 608 -10.75 23.54 -10.22
C ILE A 608 -9.71 23.31 -9.12
N TYR A 609 -8.54 23.91 -9.25
CA TYR A 609 -7.45 23.78 -8.29
C TYR A 609 -7.32 25.04 -7.45
N ALA A 610 -7.41 24.89 -6.12
CA ALA A 610 -7.27 25.99 -5.17
C ALA A 610 -6.11 25.72 -4.21
N LEU A 611 -5.22 26.69 -4.04
CA LEU A 611 -4.06 26.64 -3.15
C LEU A 611 -4.31 27.54 -1.94
N ILE A 612 -4.25 26.96 -0.74
CA ILE A 612 -4.30 27.70 0.53
C ILE A 612 -2.87 27.81 1.06
N THR A 613 -2.33 29.02 1.19
CA THR A 613 -0.92 29.27 1.61
C THR A 613 -0.77 29.71 3.07
N SER A 614 -1.88 30.01 3.75
CA SER A 614 -1.98 30.07 5.22
C SER A 614 -3.47 30.02 5.61
N CYS A 615 -3.74 29.55 6.83
CA CYS A 615 -5.04 29.69 7.48
C CYS A 615 -5.09 30.88 8.46
N ASP A 616 -3.96 31.51 8.79
CA ASP A 616 -3.90 32.67 9.67
C ASP A 616 -2.70 33.59 9.32
N PRO A 617 -2.93 34.79 8.74
CA PRO A 617 -4.18 35.19 8.09
C PRO A 617 -4.56 34.20 6.98
N LEU A 618 -5.86 34.02 6.74
CA LEU A 618 -6.34 33.13 5.68
C LEU A 618 -5.94 33.67 4.31
N ARG A 619 -5.33 32.83 3.46
CA ARG A 619 -4.89 33.19 2.10
C ARG A 619 -5.22 32.08 1.11
N ILE A 620 -6.04 32.39 0.11
CA ILE A 620 -6.60 31.45 -0.87
C ILE A 620 -6.32 31.96 -2.28
N TYR A 621 -5.81 31.07 -3.12
CA TYR A 621 -5.49 31.28 -4.52
C TYR A 621 -6.20 30.24 -5.38
N ILE A 622 -6.59 30.61 -6.61
CA ILE A 622 -7.15 29.69 -7.62
C ILE A 622 -6.21 29.64 -8.81
N TYR A 623 -5.99 28.44 -9.36
CA TYR A 623 -5.28 28.27 -10.63
C TYR A 623 -6.24 28.59 -11.79
N ASN A 624 -5.81 29.40 -12.75
CA ASN A 624 -6.68 29.87 -13.84
C ASN A 624 -7.03 28.80 -14.89
N ASP A 625 -6.45 27.60 -14.77
CA ASP A 625 -6.79 26.44 -15.59
C ASP A 625 -7.03 25.19 -14.72
N GLY A 626 -7.58 24.15 -15.34
CA GLY A 626 -8.03 22.93 -14.70
C GLY A 626 -8.69 22.01 -15.72
N LEU A 627 -9.44 21.01 -15.25
CA LEU A 627 -9.97 19.96 -16.12
C LEU A 627 -11.49 20.01 -16.18
N ALA A 628 -12.04 20.32 -17.35
CA ALA A 628 -13.45 20.06 -17.67
C ALA A 628 -13.60 18.58 -18.05
N ARG A 629 -14.41 17.81 -17.31
CA ARG A 629 -14.52 16.35 -17.45
C ARG A 629 -15.91 15.98 -17.92
N PHE A 630 -16.01 15.30 -19.06
CA PHE A 630 -17.28 15.05 -19.74
C PHE A 630 -17.79 13.63 -19.52
N ALA A 631 -19.11 13.49 -19.44
CA ALA A 631 -19.83 12.24 -19.61
C ALA A 631 -19.68 11.77 -21.07
N THR A 632 -19.61 10.46 -21.31
CA THR A 632 -19.44 9.88 -22.66
C THR A 632 -20.75 9.48 -23.35
N SER A 633 -21.87 9.50 -22.62
CA SER A 633 -23.22 9.43 -23.20
C SER A 633 -23.87 10.81 -23.22
N ARG A 634 -24.52 11.17 -24.34
CA ARG A 634 -25.32 12.41 -24.44
C ARG A 634 -26.38 12.46 -23.36
N TYR A 635 -26.55 13.63 -22.75
CA TYR A 635 -27.37 13.79 -21.57
C TYR A 635 -28.87 13.78 -21.89
N LYS A 636 -29.64 13.11 -21.03
CA LYS A 636 -31.10 13.23 -20.91
C LYS A 636 -31.43 13.39 -19.43
N GLU A 637 -32.53 14.07 -19.10
CA GLU A 637 -32.98 14.16 -17.71
C GLU A 637 -33.22 12.75 -17.12
N PRO A 638 -33.02 12.53 -15.80
CA PRO A 638 -33.23 11.22 -15.20
C PRO A 638 -34.68 10.76 -15.29
N THR A 639 -34.88 9.51 -15.69
CA THR A 639 -36.13 8.77 -15.88
C THR A 639 -35.92 7.34 -15.37
N GLY A 640 -36.99 6.54 -15.23
CA GLY A 640 -36.87 5.17 -14.73
C GLY A 640 -35.96 4.23 -15.54
N HIS A 641 -35.66 4.57 -16.79
CA HIS A 641 -34.88 3.72 -17.71
C HIS A 641 -33.42 4.15 -17.90
N ASN A 642 -33.03 5.38 -17.52
CA ASN A 642 -31.66 5.88 -17.71
C ASN A 642 -30.89 6.15 -16.41
N THR A 643 -31.51 6.09 -15.23
CA THR A 643 -30.83 6.28 -13.93
C THR A 643 -29.70 5.29 -13.65
N SER A 644 -29.69 4.13 -14.33
CA SER A 644 -28.60 3.15 -14.31
C SER A 644 -27.41 3.50 -15.21
N ASN A 645 -27.56 4.43 -16.17
CA ASN A 645 -26.48 4.78 -17.10
C ASN A 645 -25.47 5.74 -16.43
N VAL A 646 -24.46 5.14 -15.78
CA VAL A 646 -23.34 5.85 -15.17
C VAL A 646 -22.57 6.73 -16.16
N PHE A 647 -22.46 6.35 -17.43
CA PHE A 647 -21.76 7.12 -18.47
C PHE A 647 -22.52 8.36 -18.96
N MET A 648 -23.78 8.53 -18.56
CA MET A 648 -24.61 9.72 -18.81
C MET A 648 -24.66 10.65 -17.59
N HIS A 649 -24.80 10.06 -16.40
CA HIS A 649 -25.06 10.84 -15.18
C HIS A 649 -23.80 11.14 -14.35
N LEU A 650 -22.71 10.39 -14.51
CA LEU A 650 -21.43 10.60 -13.84
C LEU A 650 -20.35 11.09 -14.81
N THR A 651 -19.58 12.08 -14.35
CA THR A 651 -18.56 12.83 -15.10
C THR A 651 -17.13 12.43 -14.71
N ASN A 652 -16.98 11.51 -13.74
CA ASN A 652 -15.68 11.08 -13.24
C ASN A 652 -14.87 10.37 -14.34
N TYR A 653 -13.63 10.82 -14.57
CA TYR A 653 -12.68 10.22 -15.51
C TYR A 653 -12.49 8.71 -15.29
N ALA A 654 -12.39 8.27 -14.03
CA ALA A 654 -12.20 6.85 -13.68
C ALA A 654 -13.37 5.93 -14.10
N VAL A 655 -14.58 6.47 -14.32
CA VAL A 655 -15.69 5.75 -14.94
C VAL A 655 -15.57 5.86 -16.46
N ASN A 656 -15.59 7.09 -16.98
CA ASN A 656 -15.74 7.36 -18.41
C ASN A 656 -14.56 6.88 -19.27
N LYS A 657 -13.34 6.73 -18.74
CA LYS A 657 -12.18 6.26 -19.52
C LYS A 657 -12.29 4.83 -20.03
N HIS A 658 -13.22 4.03 -19.49
CA HIS A 658 -13.51 2.66 -19.94
C HIS A 658 -14.67 2.61 -20.95
N SER A 659 -15.25 3.76 -21.29
CA SER A 659 -16.29 3.86 -22.32
C SER A 659 -15.65 3.81 -23.71
N ARG A 660 -16.19 2.99 -24.60
CA ARG A 660 -15.82 2.95 -26.03
C ARG A 660 -16.07 4.27 -26.78
N MET A 661 -16.73 5.24 -26.14
CA MET A 661 -17.00 6.59 -26.66
C MET A 661 -16.16 7.67 -25.95
N TYR A 662 -15.08 7.29 -25.26
CA TYR A 662 -14.14 8.23 -24.65
C TYR A 662 -13.18 8.78 -25.70
N VAL A 663 -13.28 10.08 -26.00
CA VAL A 663 -12.46 10.76 -27.00
C VAL A 663 -11.27 11.43 -26.33
N ILE A 664 -10.05 11.17 -26.82
CA ILE A 664 -8.82 11.84 -26.39
C ILE A 664 -8.49 12.91 -27.42
N ASP A 665 -8.85 14.15 -27.12
CA ASP A 665 -8.66 15.33 -27.95
C ASP A 665 -8.76 16.60 -27.07
N ASP A 666 -8.05 17.68 -27.40
CA ASP A 666 -7.92 18.87 -26.54
C ASP A 666 -9.09 19.88 -26.67
N GLU A 667 -9.88 19.82 -27.76
CA GLU A 667 -10.96 20.79 -28.07
C GLU A 667 -12.38 20.17 -28.06
N ILE A 668 -12.51 18.95 -28.54
CA ILE A 668 -13.75 18.16 -28.70
C ILE A 668 -13.76 16.97 -27.70
N GLY A 669 -12.60 16.55 -27.19
CA GLY A 669 -12.47 15.35 -26.38
C GLY A 669 -13.22 15.34 -25.04
N SER A 670 -13.24 14.17 -24.40
CA SER A 670 -13.98 13.92 -23.15
C SER A 670 -13.30 14.44 -21.87
N LYS A 671 -12.17 15.15 -22.02
CA LYS A 671 -11.44 15.87 -20.97
C LYS A 671 -10.75 17.06 -21.65
N ARG A 672 -11.20 18.29 -21.35
CA ARG A 672 -10.73 19.53 -22.00
C ARG A 672 -10.12 20.49 -20.98
N LYS A 673 -9.24 21.39 -21.42
CA LYS A 673 -8.69 22.45 -20.56
C LYS A 673 -9.81 23.42 -20.20
N ILE A 674 -9.80 23.94 -18.97
CA ILE A 674 -10.76 24.98 -18.54
C ILE A 674 -10.52 26.27 -19.33
N SER A 675 -9.27 26.57 -19.71
CA SER A 675 -8.94 27.63 -20.67
C SER A 675 -9.64 27.46 -22.02
N THR A 676 -9.70 26.24 -22.58
CA THR A 676 -10.46 25.93 -23.81
C THR A 676 -11.97 26.13 -23.62
N LEU A 677 -12.51 25.69 -22.49
CA LEU A 677 -13.94 25.88 -22.18
C LEU A 677 -14.30 27.37 -21.98
N ASN A 678 -13.43 28.16 -21.36
CA ASN A 678 -13.60 29.62 -21.24
C ASN A 678 -13.65 30.30 -22.61
N LYS A 679 -12.85 29.87 -23.59
CA LYS A 679 -12.95 30.35 -25.00
C LYS A 679 -14.32 30.00 -25.61
N TRP A 680 -14.76 28.74 -25.44
CA TRP A 680 -16.07 28.29 -25.93
C TRP A 680 -17.22 29.08 -25.31
N PHE A 681 -17.15 29.42 -24.03
CA PHE A 681 -18.14 30.30 -23.37
C PHE A 681 -18.15 31.71 -23.96
N LYS A 682 -16.98 32.34 -24.21
CA LYS A 682 -16.93 33.66 -24.88
C LYS A 682 -17.48 33.59 -26.32
N MET A 683 -17.31 32.47 -27.04
CA MET A 683 -17.95 32.20 -28.34
C MET A 683 -19.48 31.94 -28.27
N LYS A 684 -20.05 31.86 -27.06
CA LYS A 684 -21.50 31.67 -26.81
C LYS A 684 -22.12 32.83 -26.03
N ASP A 685 -21.47 33.99 -26.06
CA ASP A 685 -21.91 35.23 -25.40
C ASP A 685 -22.19 35.05 -23.89
N VAL A 686 -21.38 34.20 -23.25
CA VAL A 686 -21.42 33.99 -21.80
C VAL A 686 -20.38 34.87 -21.13
N ASP A 687 -20.83 35.67 -20.15
CA ASP A 687 -19.95 36.37 -19.22
C ASP A 687 -19.18 35.35 -18.34
N VAL A 688 -17.97 35.04 -18.79
CA VAL A 688 -17.02 34.15 -18.11
C VAL A 688 -16.51 34.76 -16.82
N ASP A 689 -16.36 36.08 -16.76
CA ASP A 689 -15.67 36.74 -15.67
C ASP A 689 -16.61 36.88 -14.44
N GLU A 690 -17.91 37.12 -14.67
CA GLU A 690 -18.98 36.96 -13.68
C GLU A 690 -19.24 35.50 -13.28
N LEU A 691 -19.05 34.53 -14.19
CA LEU A 691 -19.10 33.10 -13.85
C LEU A 691 -17.97 32.71 -12.90
N TRP A 692 -16.74 33.19 -13.14
CA TRP A 692 -15.60 32.98 -12.25
C TRP A 692 -15.79 33.67 -10.91
N ARG A 693 -16.28 34.92 -10.87
CA ARG A 693 -16.61 35.60 -9.61
C ARG A 693 -17.56 34.80 -8.72
N LYS A 694 -18.58 34.15 -9.31
CA LYS A 694 -19.50 33.23 -8.59
C LYS A 694 -18.82 31.95 -8.09
N ILE A 695 -17.87 31.41 -8.86
CA ILE A 695 -17.06 30.24 -8.45
C ILE A 695 -16.12 30.61 -7.29
N ASP A 696 -15.52 31.79 -7.33
CA ASP A 696 -14.62 32.29 -6.29
C ASP A 696 -15.38 32.46 -4.96
N GLU A 697 -16.57 33.10 -5.00
CA GLU A 697 -17.44 33.21 -3.82
C GLU A 697 -17.75 31.85 -3.18
N ILE A 698 -18.00 30.81 -4.00
CA ILE A 698 -18.25 29.45 -3.52
C ILE A 698 -17.02 28.88 -2.82
N ILE A 699 -15.83 29.04 -3.40
CA ILE A 699 -14.58 28.50 -2.85
C ILE A 699 -14.23 29.21 -1.54
N ILE A 700 -14.32 30.54 -1.48
CA ILE A 700 -14.13 31.32 -0.25
C ILE A 700 -15.14 30.89 0.82
N LYS A 701 -16.45 30.95 0.54
CA LYS A 701 -17.50 30.59 1.51
C LYS A 701 -17.38 29.13 1.97
N THR A 702 -16.92 28.21 1.13
CA THR A 702 -16.67 26.82 1.52
C THR A 702 -15.53 26.70 2.53
N VAL A 703 -14.40 27.37 2.33
CA VAL A 703 -13.28 27.36 3.29
C VAL A 703 -13.67 28.04 4.61
N LEU A 704 -14.43 29.14 4.56
CA LEU A 704 -14.94 29.83 5.75
C LEU A 704 -15.87 28.95 6.61
N ALA A 705 -16.59 27.99 6.02
CA ALA A 705 -17.45 27.06 6.76
C ALA A 705 -16.67 26.12 7.71
N ALA A 706 -15.36 25.93 7.50
CA ALA A 706 -14.47 25.15 8.38
C ALA A 706 -13.38 25.98 9.07
N TYR A 707 -13.21 27.27 8.70
CA TYR A 707 -12.16 28.14 9.22
C TYR A 707 -11.96 28.11 10.75
N PRO A 708 -13.01 28.14 11.60
CA PRO A 708 -12.82 28.10 13.07
C PRO A 708 -12.12 26.83 13.55
N ILE A 709 -12.45 25.68 12.96
CA ILE A 709 -11.81 24.40 13.28
C ILE A 709 -10.39 24.38 12.70
N LEU A 710 -10.21 24.80 11.45
CA LEU A 710 -8.92 24.88 10.77
C LEU A 710 -7.90 25.72 11.56
N LYS A 711 -8.29 26.93 11.99
CA LYS A 711 -7.45 27.84 12.80
C LYS A 711 -7.15 27.27 14.18
N HIS A 712 -8.14 26.68 14.86
CA HIS A 712 -7.93 26.04 16.16
C HIS A 712 -6.99 24.83 16.07
N SER A 713 -7.19 23.94 15.09
CA SER A 713 -6.34 22.77 14.84
C SER A 713 -4.92 23.18 14.44
N TYR A 714 -4.75 24.21 13.59
CA TYR A 714 -3.41 24.71 13.22
C TYR A 714 -2.65 25.22 14.45
N HIS A 715 -3.22 26.13 15.24
CA HIS A 715 -2.55 26.67 16.44
C HIS A 715 -2.28 25.61 17.52
N THR A 716 -3.15 24.61 17.63
CA THR A 716 -2.95 23.45 18.52
C THR A 716 -1.81 22.54 18.06
N CYS A 717 -1.48 22.54 16.77
CA CYS A 717 -0.40 21.73 16.19
C CYS A 717 0.94 22.48 16.09
N PHE A 718 0.92 23.78 15.76
CA PHE A 718 2.12 24.53 15.37
C PHE A 718 2.44 25.76 16.26
N PRO A 719 2.41 25.66 17.61
CA PRO A 719 2.60 26.80 18.52
C PRO A 719 4.02 27.43 18.49
N THR A 720 4.93 26.87 17.69
CA THR A 720 6.30 27.41 17.48
C THR A 720 6.45 28.16 16.16
N HIS A 721 5.49 28.05 15.23
CA HIS A 721 5.58 28.56 13.85
C HIS A 721 5.06 30.00 13.74
N ASP A 722 5.72 30.89 14.47
CA ASP A 722 5.47 32.33 14.53
C ASP A 722 5.74 33.07 13.20
N LYS A 723 6.94 32.90 12.64
CA LYS A 723 7.40 33.62 11.42
C LYS A 723 7.20 32.86 10.12
N THR A 724 6.82 31.58 10.18
CA THR A 724 6.90 30.65 9.03
C THR A 724 5.72 29.69 8.99
N TYR A 725 4.80 29.88 8.04
CA TYR A 725 3.64 29.00 7.88
C TYR A 725 4.07 27.54 7.65
N ALA A 726 3.61 26.63 8.53
CA ALA A 726 3.93 25.20 8.48
C ALA A 726 3.17 24.46 7.38
N CYS A 727 1.94 24.91 7.09
CA CYS A 727 1.02 24.24 6.18
C CYS A 727 0.73 25.09 4.95
N PHE A 728 0.56 24.39 3.83
CA PHE A 728 -0.19 24.82 2.67
C PHE A 728 -1.04 23.62 2.21
N GLU A 729 -2.05 23.81 1.38
CA GLU A 729 -2.83 22.68 0.85
C GLU A 729 -3.39 22.97 -0.54
N LEU A 730 -3.35 21.97 -1.42
CA LEU A 730 -3.73 22.07 -2.82
C LEU A 730 -5.01 21.26 -3.08
N LEU A 731 -6.15 21.92 -2.94
CA LEU A 731 -7.48 21.35 -2.99
C LEU A 731 -7.99 21.20 -4.44
N GLY A 732 -8.60 20.06 -4.75
CA GLY A 732 -9.39 19.87 -5.95
C GLY A 732 -10.89 20.09 -5.68
N PHE A 733 -11.44 21.21 -6.12
CA PHE A 733 -12.87 21.49 -6.07
C PHE A 733 -13.57 20.88 -7.28
N ASP A 734 -14.74 20.28 -7.07
CA ASP A 734 -15.58 19.68 -8.13
C ASP A 734 -16.88 20.49 -8.23
N VAL A 735 -16.99 21.30 -9.29
CA VAL A 735 -18.11 22.24 -9.51
C VAL A 735 -18.91 21.83 -10.75
N LEU A 736 -20.23 21.86 -10.63
CA LEU A 736 -21.18 21.60 -11.71
C LEU A 736 -21.97 22.87 -12.03
N LEU A 737 -22.10 23.24 -13.30
CA LEU A 737 -22.96 24.33 -13.72
C LEU A 737 -24.38 23.82 -13.98
N ASP A 738 -25.41 24.55 -13.57
CA ASP A 738 -26.79 24.31 -14.00
C ASP A 738 -27.11 25.01 -15.34
N TRP A 739 -28.28 24.74 -15.90
CA TRP A 739 -28.76 25.33 -17.15
C TRP A 739 -28.90 26.87 -17.15
N LYS A 740 -28.78 27.54 -15.99
CA LYS A 740 -28.71 29.00 -15.85
C LYS A 740 -27.28 29.50 -15.61
N LEU A 741 -26.28 28.66 -15.85
CA LEU A 741 -24.87 28.89 -15.52
C LEU A 741 -24.62 29.19 -14.05
N LYS A 742 -25.51 28.74 -13.14
CA LYS A 742 -25.25 28.82 -11.71
C LYS A 742 -24.28 27.70 -11.32
N PRO A 743 -23.11 28.01 -10.73
CA PRO A 743 -22.22 26.99 -10.19
C PRO A 743 -22.79 26.35 -8.91
N TYR A 744 -22.62 25.04 -8.81
CA TYR A 744 -22.97 24.20 -7.67
C TYR A 744 -21.76 23.37 -7.22
N LEU A 745 -21.46 23.38 -5.92
CA LEU A 745 -20.39 22.56 -5.36
C LEU A 745 -20.86 21.10 -5.20
N LEU A 746 -20.06 20.13 -5.68
CA LEU A 746 -20.35 18.69 -5.54
C LEU A 746 -19.53 18.01 -4.43
N GLU A 747 -18.22 18.29 -4.37
CA GLU A 747 -17.28 17.81 -3.35
C GLU A 747 -15.97 18.63 -3.38
N VAL A 748 -15.17 18.53 -2.31
CA VAL A 748 -13.80 19.05 -2.22
C VAL A 748 -12.85 17.88 -1.95
N ASN A 749 -11.72 17.83 -2.65
CA ASN A 749 -10.73 16.75 -2.55
C ASN A 749 -9.39 17.30 -1.99
N HIS A 750 -9.02 16.90 -0.76
CA HIS A 750 -7.72 17.22 -0.14
C HIS A 750 -6.51 16.62 -0.87
N SER A 751 -6.72 15.51 -1.58
CA SER A 751 -5.69 14.77 -2.32
C SER A 751 -6.13 14.58 -3.78
N PRO A 752 -6.14 15.65 -4.60
CA PRO A 752 -6.52 15.55 -6.00
C PRO A 752 -5.51 14.68 -6.77
N SER A 753 -5.94 14.08 -7.88
CA SER A 753 -5.12 13.08 -8.55
C SER A 753 -4.11 13.68 -9.54
N PHE A 754 -2.83 13.56 -9.22
CA PHE A 754 -1.70 14.02 -10.03
C PHE A 754 -1.14 12.95 -11.00
N HIS A 755 -1.94 11.95 -11.38
CA HIS A 755 -1.62 11.10 -12.53
C HIS A 755 -1.60 11.92 -13.83
N THR A 756 -0.69 11.60 -14.75
CA THR A 756 -0.49 12.30 -16.03
C THR A 756 -0.69 11.33 -17.20
N ASP A 757 -1.89 10.76 -17.31
CA ASP A 757 -2.26 9.75 -18.31
C ASP A 757 -2.30 10.32 -19.75
N ALA A 758 -2.49 11.63 -19.90
CA ALA A 758 -2.56 12.35 -21.17
C ALA A 758 -1.78 13.67 -21.10
N GLN A 759 -1.40 14.24 -22.25
CA GLN A 759 -0.59 15.46 -22.30
C GLN A 759 -1.29 16.65 -21.61
N ILE A 760 -2.59 16.82 -21.80
CA ILE A 760 -3.44 17.78 -21.05
C ILE A 760 -3.30 17.67 -19.52
N ASP A 761 -3.26 16.45 -18.97
CA ASP A 761 -3.05 16.26 -17.53
C ASP A 761 -1.64 16.72 -17.13
N LYS A 762 -0.63 16.42 -17.96
CA LYS A 762 0.76 16.81 -17.73
C LYS A 762 0.93 18.32 -17.73
N ASP A 763 0.42 19.02 -18.74
CA ASP A 763 0.50 20.48 -18.89
C ASP A 763 0.01 21.19 -17.62
N ILE A 764 -1.26 20.91 -17.25
CA ILE A 764 -1.92 21.57 -16.13
C ILE A 764 -1.25 21.19 -14.81
N LYS A 765 -0.96 19.89 -14.58
CA LYS A 765 -0.50 19.43 -13.27
C LYS A 765 0.97 19.74 -13.02
N GLU A 766 1.83 19.63 -14.04
CA GLU A 766 3.25 20.00 -13.88
C GLU A 766 3.47 21.52 -13.85
N GLY A 767 2.58 22.32 -14.45
CA GLY A 767 2.54 23.77 -14.27
C GLY A 767 2.05 24.17 -12.87
N LEU A 768 0.92 23.63 -12.44
CA LEU A 768 0.32 23.85 -11.12
C LEU A 768 1.29 23.54 -9.97
N LEU A 769 1.97 22.39 -10.04
CA LEU A 769 2.96 21.99 -9.04
C LEU A 769 4.20 22.90 -9.05
N MET A 770 4.62 23.41 -10.23
CA MET A 770 5.76 24.33 -10.33
C MET A 770 5.44 25.65 -9.64
N ASN A 771 4.34 26.30 -10.03
CA ASN A 771 3.94 27.58 -9.44
C ASN A 771 3.63 27.45 -7.94
N THR A 772 3.13 26.29 -7.49
CA THR A 772 2.98 26.01 -6.05
C THR A 772 4.32 26.06 -5.33
N PHE A 773 5.39 25.49 -5.89
CA PHE A 773 6.74 25.55 -5.29
C PHE A 773 7.37 26.95 -5.36
N ASP A 774 7.12 27.72 -6.42
CA ASP A 774 7.57 29.12 -6.55
C ASP A 774 6.96 29.99 -5.42
N MET A 775 5.63 29.94 -5.25
CA MET A 775 4.91 30.71 -4.24
C MET A 775 5.31 30.38 -2.79
N LEU A 776 5.70 29.14 -2.50
CA LEU A 776 5.99 28.68 -1.13
C LEU A 776 7.28 29.26 -0.50
N ASN A 777 8.08 29.97 -1.28
CA ASN A 777 9.32 30.64 -0.86
C ASN A 777 10.24 29.77 0.02
N LEU A 778 10.47 28.53 -0.39
CA LEU A 778 11.24 27.55 0.39
C LEU A 778 12.69 28.00 0.66
N GLN A 779 13.20 28.98 -0.10
CA GLN A 779 14.55 29.54 0.05
C GLN A 779 14.68 30.47 1.27
N GLN A 780 13.62 31.17 1.70
CA GLN A 780 13.66 31.96 2.94
C GLN A 780 13.81 31.09 4.19
N CYS A 781 13.31 29.85 4.17
CA CYS A 781 13.40 28.89 5.27
C CYS A 781 14.81 28.28 5.42
N ASP A 782 15.86 29.11 5.53
CA ASP A 782 17.22 28.64 5.82
C ASP A 782 17.26 27.97 7.20
N LYS A 783 17.22 26.64 7.16
CA LYS A 783 17.42 25.73 8.27
C LYS A 783 18.58 26.13 9.20
N LYS A 784 19.64 26.77 8.71
CA LYS A 784 20.71 27.27 9.58
C LYS A 784 20.24 28.45 10.44
N LYS A 785 19.73 29.51 9.83
CA LYS A 785 19.23 30.70 10.54
C LYS A 785 18.14 30.34 11.55
N ILE A 786 17.18 29.51 11.16
CA ILE A 786 16.06 29.14 12.03
C ILE A 786 16.54 28.30 13.22
N ILE A 787 17.42 27.31 13.02
CA ILE A 787 18.01 26.54 14.13
C ILE A 787 18.92 27.42 15.01
N GLU A 788 19.55 28.46 14.46
CA GLU A 788 20.39 29.40 15.21
C GLU A 788 19.55 30.40 16.03
N GLU A 789 18.43 30.89 15.49
CA GLU A 789 17.38 31.61 16.24
C GLU A 789 16.80 30.74 17.36
N ASP A 790 16.43 29.49 17.07
CA ASP A 790 15.89 28.56 18.08
C ASP A 790 16.91 28.29 19.20
N ARG A 791 18.18 28.07 18.84
CA ARG A 791 19.28 27.94 19.81
C ARG A 791 19.58 29.23 20.56
N LYS A 792 19.24 30.40 20.02
CA LYS A 792 19.31 31.67 20.75
C LYS A 792 18.12 31.75 21.72
N ARG A 793 16.87 31.66 21.23
CA ARG A 793 15.62 31.66 22.02
C ARG A 793 15.63 30.65 23.18
N VAL A 794 16.19 29.46 22.99
CA VAL A 794 16.35 28.46 24.07
C VAL A 794 17.43 28.87 25.07
N ARG A 795 18.58 29.41 24.65
CA ARG A 795 19.59 29.97 25.57
C ARG A 795 19.04 31.17 26.34
N ASP A 796 18.39 32.10 25.66
CA ASP A 796 17.83 33.31 26.27
C ASP A 796 16.80 32.94 27.36
N ARG A 797 15.92 31.96 27.10
CA ARG A 797 15.00 31.38 28.11
C ARG A 797 15.72 30.70 29.28
N LEU A 798 16.79 29.93 29.02
CA LEU A 798 17.56 29.23 30.06
C LEU A 798 18.38 30.21 30.92
N LEU A 799 18.90 31.29 30.33
CA LEU A 799 19.67 32.33 31.02
C LEU A 799 18.76 33.27 31.83
N GLN A 800 17.57 33.59 31.33
CA GLN A 800 16.54 34.28 32.10
C GLN A 800 16.13 33.50 33.37
N GLY A 801 16.15 32.17 33.32
CA GLY A 801 15.90 31.31 34.49
C GLY A 801 17.02 31.25 35.53
N ILE A 802 18.14 31.95 35.32
CA ILE A 802 19.31 31.95 36.23
C ILE A 802 19.49 33.31 36.94
N ASN A 803 19.03 34.42 36.34
CA ASN A 803 19.24 35.79 36.85
C ASN A 803 18.01 36.40 37.56
N THR A 804 17.34 35.64 38.43
CA THR A 804 16.32 36.19 39.35
C THR A 804 16.44 35.65 40.77
N LYS A 805 17.50 36.07 41.48
CA LYS A 805 17.55 36.18 42.94
C LYS A 805 18.67 37.13 43.37
N ASP A 806 18.40 38.42 43.27
CA ASP A 806 18.41 39.37 44.39
C ASP A 806 17.99 40.76 43.89
N GLY A 807 17.31 41.53 44.75
CA GLY A 807 16.62 42.77 44.41
C GLY A 807 15.13 42.69 44.77
N SER A 808 14.76 43.34 45.88
CA SER A 808 13.40 43.33 46.42
C SER A 808 12.64 44.61 46.09
N VAL A 809 11.30 44.50 46.07
CA VAL A 809 10.31 45.58 46.26
C VAL A 809 10.52 46.85 45.40
N ASN A 810 9.77 46.92 44.29
CA ASN A 810 8.60 47.81 44.26
C ASN A 810 7.65 47.47 43.11
N ASP A 811 6.36 47.68 43.38
CA ASP A 811 5.27 47.64 42.38
C ASP A 811 5.08 49.05 41.78
N SER A 812 4.24 49.17 40.75
CA SER A 812 3.80 50.40 40.08
C SER A 812 4.86 51.15 39.25
N THR A 813 4.99 50.78 37.98
CA THR A 813 5.18 51.78 36.91
C THR A 813 4.63 51.27 35.57
N ILE A 814 3.42 51.72 35.22
CA ILE A 814 2.88 51.58 33.85
C ILE A 814 3.73 52.46 32.94
N GLY A 815 4.43 51.87 31.97
CA GLY A 815 5.59 52.53 31.34
C GLY A 815 5.99 52.02 29.95
N THR A 816 5.08 52.15 28.97
CA THR A 816 5.38 52.03 27.52
C THR A 816 6.02 50.72 27.04
N ALA A 817 5.19 49.70 26.77
CA ALA A 817 5.55 48.70 25.77
C ALA A 817 5.69 49.41 24.40
N LYS A 818 6.90 49.43 23.82
CA LYS A 818 7.11 49.95 22.46
C LYS A 818 6.47 49.01 21.43
N PRO A 819 5.80 49.54 20.39
CA PRO A 819 4.82 48.78 19.61
C PRO A 819 5.44 47.74 18.68
N ASP A 820 4.61 46.76 18.33
CA ASP A 820 4.91 45.70 17.38
C ASP A 820 5.31 46.26 16.00
N LYS A 821 6.56 46.01 15.62
CA LYS A 821 7.08 46.24 14.27
C LYS A 821 7.77 45.04 13.57
N PRO A 822 8.04 43.86 14.19
CA PRO A 822 8.69 42.79 13.45
C PRO A 822 7.75 41.97 12.55
N GLU A 823 6.52 41.66 12.98
CA GLU A 823 5.67 40.68 12.27
C GLU A 823 5.10 41.21 10.95
N GLU A 824 4.66 42.47 10.95
CA GLU A 824 4.03 43.12 9.79
C GLU A 824 4.98 43.22 8.59
N ASP A 825 6.28 43.46 8.84
CA ASP A 825 7.35 43.46 7.84
C ASP A 825 7.56 42.09 7.17
N TYR A 826 7.52 40.98 7.94
CA TYR A 826 7.56 39.63 7.35
C TYR A 826 6.30 39.32 6.53
N LEU A 827 5.12 39.73 7.01
CA LEU A 827 3.86 39.50 6.30
C LEU A 827 3.81 40.26 4.97
N GLN A 828 4.21 41.53 4.96
CA GLN A 828 4.32 42.34 3.73
C GLN A 828 5.34 41.75 2.75
N LYS A 829 6.49 41.28 3.24
CA LYS A 829 7.51 40.59 2.41
C LYS A 829 6.99 39.28 1.80
N GLN A 830 6.18 38.51 2.52
CA GLN A 830 5.58 37.28 1.98
C GLN A 830 4.44 37.58 0.99
N PHE A 831 3.61 38.61 1.22
CA PHE A 831 2.63 39.05 0.23
C PHE A 831 3.29 39.54 -1.06
N LYS A 832 4.33 40.38 -0.95
CA LYS A 832 5.10 40.84 -2.11
C LYS A 832 5.73 39.67 -2.88
N TRP A 833 6.33 38.70 -2.18
CA TRP A 833 6.85 37.50 -2.84
C TRP A 833 5.76 36.71 -3.57
N GLU A 834 4.62 36.46 -2.92
CA GLU A 834 3.51 35.73 -3.55
C GLU A 834 2.98 36.48 -4.77
N ASP A 835 2.85 37.82 -4.72
CA ASP A 835 2.41 38.63 -5.86
C ASP A 835 3.43 38.64 -7.03
N GLU A 836 4.73 38.60 -6.75
CA GLU A 836 5.78 38.45 -7.76
C GLU A 836 5.86 37.02 -8.35
N HIS A 837 5.38 35.99 -7.63
CA HIS A 837 5.59 34.57 -7.97
C HIS A 837 4.31 33.74 -8.12
N MET A 838 3.13 34.36 -8.27
CA MET A 838 1.84 33.67 -8.48
C MET A 838 1.84 32.74 -9.72
N GLY A 839 2.60 33.08 -10.77
CA GLY A 839 2.58 32.34 -12.03
C GLY A 839 1.18 32.36 -12.66
N ASN A 840 0.54 31.18 -12.78
CA ASN A 840 -0.85 31.06 -13.26
C ASN A 840 -1.89 30.87 -12.14
N PHE A 841 -1.54 31.19 -10.89
CA PHE A 841 -2.52 31.44 -9.83
C PHE A 841 -3.04 32.88 -9.85
N ARG A 842 -4.20 33.12 -9.25
CA ARG A 842 -4.68 34.44 -8.82
C ARG A 842 -5.17 34.39 -7.38
N ARG A 843 -4.92 35.45 -6.60
CA ARG A 843 -5.46 35.59 -5.24
C ARG A 843 -6.97 35.84 -5.29
N ILE A 844 -7.74 35.07 -4.52
CA ILE A 844 -9.17 35.30 -4.31
C ILE A 844 -9.51 35.69 -2.87
N TYR A 845 -8.62 35.38 -1.91
CA TYR A 845 -8.73 35.86 -0.54
C TYR A 845 -7.33 36.10 0.07
N PRO A 846 -7.07 37.23 0.76
CA PRO A 846 -7.90 38.44 0.79
C PRO A 846 -8.09 39.06 -0.61
N CYS A 847 -9.27 39.63 -0.84
CA CYS A 847 -9.65 40.38 -2.04
C CYS A 847 -9.80 41.88 -1.69
N THR A 848 -10.40 42.69 -2.56
CA THR A 848 -10.84 44.06 -2.22
C THR A 848 -12.00 44.04 -1.22
N ASP A 849 -12.96 43.14 -1.43
CA ASP A 849 -14.28 43.17 -0.78
C ASP A 849 -14.29 42.36 0.54
N ILE A 850 -13.25 42.47 1.37
CA ILE A 850 -13.05 41.62 2.57
C ILE A 850 -14.24 41.71 3.53
N GLU A 851 -14.81 42.90 3.70
CA GLU A 851 -15.94 43.19 4.58
C GLU A 851 -17.18 42.31 4.31
N LYS A 852 -17.37 41.89 3.04
CA LYS A 852 -18.45 40.97 2.64
C LYS A 852 -18.34 39.59 3.29
N TYR A 853 -17.13 39.18 3.67
CA TYR A 853 -16.85 37.85 4.22
C TYR A 853 -16.71 37.85 5.75
N GLU A 854 -16.42 39.00 6.35
CA GLU A 854 -16.29 39.20 7.80
C GLU A 854 -17.46 38.62 8.64
N PRO A 855 -18.74 38.69 8.22
CA PRO A 855 -19.84 38.04 8.94
C PRO A 855 -19.73 36.51 9.03
N PHE A 856 -19.10 35.85 8.05
CA PHE A 856 -18.97 34.38 8.04
C PHE A 856 -17.84 33.87 8.94
N PHE A 857 -16.88 34.74 9.33
CA PHE A 857 -15.91 34.45 10.39
C PHE A 857 -16.57 34.46 11.77
N LYS A 858 -17.57 35.32 11.98
CA LYS A 858 -18.33 35.49 13.22
C LYS A 858 -19.40 34.41 13.42
N GLN A 859 -19.01 33.15 13.21
CA GLN A 859 -19.76 31.97 13.63
C GLN A 859 -19.84 31.99 15.16
N THR A 860 -21.00 32.39 15.70
CA THR A 860 -21.24 32.52 17.14
C THR A 860 -20.91 31.23 17.89
N GLY A 861 -20.43 31.37 19.13
CA GLY A 861 -20.05 30.27 20.04
C GLY A 861 -21.20 29.36 20.50
N ILE A 862 -22.29 29.26 19.74
CA ILE A 862 -23.30 28.21 19.84
C ILE A 862 -22.60 26.91 19.43
N SER A 863 -22.17 26.18 20.46
CA SER A 863 -20.88 25.48 20.43
C SER A 863 -20.74 24.43 19.32
N VAL A 864 -19.60 24.51 18.61
CA VAL A 864 -19.08 23.42 17.76
C VAL A 864 -18.89 22.11 18.57
N TYR A 865 -18.74 22.23 19.89
CA TYR A 865 -18.59 21.15 20.86
C TYR A 865 -19.87 20.82 21.65
N GLN A 866 -21.04 21.34 21.28
CA GLN A 866 -22.30 20.91 21.88
C GLN A 866 -22.87 19.71 21.13
N ASP A 867 -23.02 18.58 21.83
CA ASP A 867 -23.78 17.44 21.33
C ASP A 867 -25.26 17.77 21.16
N THR A 868 -25.57 18.34 20.00
CA THR A 868 -26.93 18.46 19.46
C THR A 868 -27.72 17.15 19.64
N ALA A 869 -29.05 17.22 19.71
CA ALA A 869 -29.88 16.02 19.77
C ALA A 869 -29.58 15.06 18.60
N ALA A 870 -29.24 15.59 17.42
CA ALA A 870 -28.79 14.81 16.27
C ALA A 870 -27.43 14.11 16.46
N SER A 871 -26.61 14.51 17.43
CA SER A 871 -25.35 13.85 17.80
C SER A 871 -25.60 12.64 18.69
N ARG A 872 -26.35 12.83 19.77
CA ARG A 872 -26.80 11.71 20.63
C ARG A 872 -27.66 10.72 19.87
N ALA A 873 -28.55 11.19 18.98
CA ALA A 873 -29.30 10.31 18.07
C ALA A 873 -28.44 9.57 17.03
N ARG A 874 -27.20 10.01 16.74
CA ARG A 874 -26.26 9.24 15.89
C ARG A 874 -25.56 8.13 16.66
N GLU A 875 -25.15 8.42 17.89
CA GLU A 875 -24.57 7.44 18.80
C GLU A 875 -25.60 6.38 19.20
N GLU A 876 -26.82 6.82 19.54
CA GLU A 876 -27.95 5.95 19.82
C GLU A 876 -28.42 5.17 18.59
N ALA A 877 -28.51 5.77 17.39
CA ALA A 877 -28.79 5.00 16.17
C ALA A 877 -27.67 4.00 15.83
N ALA A 878 -26.41 4.30 16.13
CA ALA A 878 -25.32 3.34 15.96
C ALA A 878 -25.38 2.20 17.00
N ARG A 879 -25.84 2.49 18.23
CA ARG A 879 -26.08 1.49 19.28
C ARG A 879 -27.28 0.60 18.94
N VAL A 880 -28.41 1.20 18.58
CA VAL A 880 -29.63 0.50 18.12
C VAL A 880 -29.36 -0.30 16.85
N GLN A 881 -28.53 0.18 15.91
CA GLN A 881 -28.14 -0.60 14.73
C GLN A 881 -27.26 -1.81 15.09
N LYS A 882 -26.42 -1.70 16.13
CA LYS A 882 -25.67 -2.85 16.65
C LYS A 882 -26.64 -3.85 17.30
N GLU A 883 -27.55 -3.37 18.14
CA GLU A 883 -28.60 -4.16 18.80
C GLU A 883 -29.55 -4.83 17.77
N GLU A 884 -29.92 -4.16 16.66
CA GLU A 884 -30.68 -4.72 15.52
C GLU A 884 -29.90 -5.80 14.77
N ASN A 885 -28.58 -5.62 14.58
CA ASN A 885 -27.75 -6.64 13.94
C ASN A 885 -27.61 -7.87 14.84
N ASP A 886 -27.32 -7.66 16.14
CA ASP A 886 -27.18 -8.72 17.13
C ASP A 886 -28.50 -9.49 17.35
N THR A 887 -29.65 -8.81 17.28
CA THR A 887 -30.97 -9.47 17.31
C THR A 887 -31.33 -10.16 15.99
N ARG A 888 -30.98 -9.60 14.82
CA ARG A 888 -31.16 -10.30 13.53
C ARG A 888 -30.30 -11.56 13.40
N VAL A 889 -29.09 -11.55 13.96
CA VAL A 889 -28.26 -12.77 14.07
C VAL A 889 -29.01 -13.81 14.93
N LYS A 890 -29.49 -13.44 16.11
CA LYS A 890 -30.28 -14.33 16.99
C LYS A 890 -31.60 -14.81 16.37
N GLU A 891 -32.29 -13.99 15.58
CA GLU A 891 -33.49 -14.42 14.85
C GLU A 891 -33.16 -15.40 13.71
N GLN A 892 -32.03 -15.20 13.01
CA GLN A 892 -31.55 -16.16 12.02
C GLN A 892 -31.07 -17.47 12.68
N GLU A 893 -30.53 -17.43 13.89
CA GLU A 893 -30.20 -18.61 14.69
C GLU A 893 -31.48 -19.33 15.15
N ASN A 894 -32.45 -18.63 15.74
CA ASN A 894 -33.73 -19.22 16.14
C ASN A 894 -34.52 -19.82 14.96
N ARG A 895 -34.49 -19.20 13.77
CA ARG A 895 -35.08 -19.79 12.55
C ARG A 895 -34.34 -21.06 12.09
N LYS A 896 -33.02 -21.14 12.27
CA LYS A 896 -32.22 -22.37 12.02
C LYS A 896 -32.47 -23.46 13.07
N ILE A 897 -32.92 -23.11 14.27
CA ILE A 897 -33.29 -24.06 15.34
C ILE A 897 -34.67 -24.65 15.06
N VAL A 898 -35.70 -23.82 14.81
CA VAL A 898 -37.06 -24.31 14.52
C VAL A 898 -37.10 -25.14 13.24
N GLY A 899 -36.38 -24.73 12.18
CA GLY A 899 -36.26 -25.48 10.92
C GLY A 899 -35.51 -26.81 11.00
N LYS A 900 -35.14 -27.29 12.19
CA LYS A 900 -34.43 -28.57 12.42
C LYS A 900 -35.24 -29.64 13.14
N TRP A 901 -36.49 -29.37 13.53
CA TRP A 901 -37.30 -30.28 14.36
C TRP A 901 -38.50 -30.91 13.63
N SER A 902 -38.49 -30.91 12.30
CA SER A 902 -39.41 -31.68 11.46
C SER A 902 -38.71 -32.23 10.21
N ASP A 903 -37.92 -33.29 10.40
CA ASP A 903 -37.75 -34.43 9.47
C ASP A 903 -36.61 -35.37 9.91
N PHE A 904 -36.80 -36.02 11.07
CA PHE A 904 -36.07 -37.24 11.43
C PHE A 904 -36.96 -38.18 12.24
N ARG A 905 -37.47 -39.23 11.59
CA ARG A 905 -37.80 -40.51 12.24
C ARG A 905 -37.52 -41.63 11.25
N LEU A 906 -36.46 -42.39 11.52
CA LEU A 906 -36.04 -43.54 10.72
C LEU A 906 -36.93 -44.75 11.01
N HIS A 907 -37.11 -45.62 10.01
CA HIS A 907 -37.48 -47.01 10.26
C HIS A 907 -36.22 -47.80 10.67
N PRO A 908 -36.26 -48.57 11.78
CA PRO A 908 -35.32 -49.66 12.02
C PRO A 908 -35.81 -50.95 11.33
N GLU A 909 -34.89 -51.86 11.06
CA GLU A 909 -35.21 -53.20 10.54
C GLU A 909 -35.64 -54.15 11.68
N SER A 910 -36.68 -54.96 11.40
CA SER A 910 -36.94 -56.37 11.76
C SER A 910 -36.38 -57.02 13.06
N PRO A 911 -37.02 -58.10 13.56
CA PRO A 911 -38.47 -58.34 13.65
C PRO A 911 -38.90 -58.99 15.01
N ASN A 912 -40.15 -58.80 15.47
CA ASN A 912 -40.96 -59.88 16.08
C ASN A 912 -42.39 -59.47 16.51
N CYS A 913 -43.37 -60.28 16.06
CA CYS A 913 -44.58 -60.79 16.75
C CYS A 913 -45.63 -59.91 17.49
N VAL A 914 -46.90 -60.29 17.22
CA VAL A 914 -48.10 -60.30 18.11
C VAL A 914 -49.04 -59.06 18.18
N LEU A 915 -50.18 -59.22 17.47
CA LEU A 915 -51.59 -58.86 17.75
C LEU A 915 -52.13 -57.40 17.86
N GLN A 916 -53.16 -57.21 17.02
CA GLN A 916 -54.48 -56.57 17.26
C GLN A 916 -54.75 -55.06 16.96
N LYS A 917 -55.86 -54.92 16.22
CA LYS A 917 -56.67 -53.75 15.79
C LYS A 917 -57.50 -53.18 16.97
N PRO A 918 -58.01 -51.92 16.96
CA PRO A 918 -59.01 -51.43 15.97
C PRO A 918 -58.88 -49.93 15.52
N VAL A 919 -59.30 -49.56 14.29
CA VAL A 919 -60.53 -48.79 13.90
C VAL A 919 -60.51 -47.32 14.43
N MET A 920 -60.70 -46.26 13.63
CA MET A 920 -61.81 -46.01 12.70
C MET A 920 -61.53 -44.98 11.56
N ASN A 921 -62.48 -44.92 10.62
CA ASN A 921 -62.81 -43.86 9.65
C ASN A 921 -62.89 -42.41 10.23
N ASP A 922 -63.03 -41.30 9.48
CA ASP A 922 -63.72 -41.12 8.18
C ASP A 922 -63.24 -39.94 7.29
N GLN A 923 -63.89 -39.87 6.11
CA GLN A 923 -64.07 -38.85 5.03
C GLN A 923 -63.90 -37.32 5.38
N GLU A 924 -63.75 -36.35 4.45
CA GLU A 924 -64.48 -36.09 3.18
C GLU A 924 -63.75 -35.28 2.07
N ARG A 925 -64.15 -35.54 0.80
CA ARG A 925 -64.46 -34.65 -0.38
C ARG A 925 -63.60 -33.40 -0.75
N SER A 926 -63.52 -32.94 -2.01
CA SER A 926 -63.72 -33.51 -3.38
C SER A 926 -63.43 -32.46 -4.50
N LYS A 927 -63.39 -32.89 -5.78
CA LYS A 927 -63.43 -32.11 -7.06
C LYS A 927 -62.10 -31.43 -7.49
N SER A 928 -61.41 -31.82 -8.58
CA SER A 928 -61.72 -31.90 -10.04
C SER A 928 -61.69 -30.53 -10.76
N ALA A 929 -61.14 -30.32 -11.96
CA ALA A 929 -60.78 -31.20 -13.10
C ALA A 929 -59.34 -30.86 -13.62
N SER A 930 -58.49 -31.72 -14.18
CA SER A 930 -58.58 -32.80 -15.20
C SER A 930 -58.64 -32.32 -16.68
N PHE A 931 -57.54 -32.57 -17.42
CA PHE A 931 -57.39 -33.30 -18.71
C PHE A 931 -55.91 -33.17 -19.16
N ALA A 932 -55.13 -34.26 -19.23
CA ALA A 932 -54.83 -35.07 -20.44
C ALA A 932 -53.83 -34.39 -21.42
N LYS A 933 -52.84 -35.05 -22.06
CA LYS A 933 -52.27 -36.43 -22.12
C LYS A 933 -50.80 -36.28 -22.66
N ARG A 934 -49.92 -37.27 -22.94
CA ARG A 934 -50.00 -38.74 -23.16
C ARG A 934 -48.60 -39.42 -22.90
N SER A 935 -48.55 -40.74 -23.10
CA SER A 935 -47.44 -41.68 -23.38
C SER A 935 -46.43 -41.27 -24.49
N SER A 936 -45.22 -41.84 -24.67
CA SER A 936 -44.38 -42.84 -23.93
C SER A 936 -42.91 -42.84 -24.51
N PRO A 937 -42.05 -43.92 -24.52
CA PRO A 937 -40.73 -43.81 -23.89
C PRO A 937 -39.53 -44.14 -24.85
N PRO A 938 -38.42 -44.84 -24.47
CA PRO A 938 -37.06 -44.36 -24.77
C PRO A 938 -36.37 -45.01 -25.98
N SER A 939 -35.34 -44.34 -26.50
CA SER A 939 -34.34 -44.94 -27.40
C SER A 939 -32.94 -44.89 -26.78
N ASN A 940 -32.24 -46.03 -26.75
CA ASN A 940 -30.96 -46.21 -26.07
C ASN A 940 -29.89 -46.68 -27.07
N THR A 941 -28.93 -45.81 -27.41
CA THR A 941 -27.80 -46.16 -28.30
C THR A 941 -26.49 -45.61 -27.76
N LYS A 942 -25.75 -46.43 -27.02
CA LYS A 942 -24.32 -46.20 -26.78
C LYS A 942 -23.53 -46.36 -28.08
N LYS A 943 -22.60 -45.44 -28.33
CA LYS A 943 -21.40 -45.70 -29.14
C LYS A 943 -20.18 -45.10 -28.44
N HIS A 944 -19.23 -45.95 -28.07
CA HIS A 944 -17.80 -45.59 -28.10
C HIS A 944 -17.38 -45.52 -29.59
N THR A 945 -16.25 -44.96 -30.02
CA THR A 945 -14.92 -44.66 -29.45
C THR A 945 -14.28 -43.57 -30.39
N PRO A 946 -12.98 -43.21 -30.35
CA PRO A 946 -11.98 -43.11 -29.26
C PRO A 946 -11.27 -41.72 -29.19
N ALA A 947 -10.43 -41.54 -28.16
CA ALA A 947 -9.11 -40.84 -28.10
C ALA A 947 -8.81 -39.48 -28.80
N ASN A 948 -7.79 -38.80 -28.24
CA ASN A 948 -7.02 -37.67 -28.80
C ASN A 948 -7.75 -36.33 -29.02
N GLY A 949 -7.89 -35.57 -27.93
CA GLY A 949 -8.03 -34.12 -27.96
C GLY A 949 -6.82 -33.45 -27.28
N THR A 950 -5.76 -33.17 -28.03
CA THR A 950 -4.65 -32.33 -27.54
C THR A 950 -5.14 -30.89 -27.43
N LEU A 951 -5.38 -30.40 -26.21
CA LEU A 951 -5.81 -29.03 -25.97
C LEU A 951 -4.67 -28.05 -26.24
N ASN A 952 -4.56 -27.61 -27.50
CA ASN A 952 -3.71 -26.49 -27.91
C ASN A 952 -4.25 -25.20 -27.28
N SER A 953 -3.69 -24.79 -26.15
CA SER A 953 -4.16 -23.67 -25.31
C SER A 953 -3.88 -22.27 -25.90
N PHE A 954 -4.02 -22.11 -27.22
CA PHE A 954 -3.72 -20.89 -27.97
C PHE A 954 -4.80 -20.49 -28.98
N GLU A 955 -5.87 -21.27 -29.13
CA GLU A 955 -7.08 -20.82 -29.83
C GLU A 955 -8.00 -20.09 -28.84
N PRO A 956 -8.51 -18.89 -29.16
CA PRO A 956 -9.36 -18.11 -28.26
C PRO A 956 -10.80 -18.64 -28.26
N GLU A 957 -11.14 -19.47 -27.26
CA GLU A 957 -12.51 -19.90 -27.02
C GLU A 957 -13.45 -18.73 -26.68
N ILE A 958 -14.74 -18.89 -27.00
CA ILE A 958 -15.76 -17.87 -26.74
C ILE A 958 -16.08 -17.86 -25.24
N ILE A 959 -15.53 -16.88 -24.52
CA ILE A 959 -15.75 -16.69 -23.08
C ILE A 959 -17.25 -16.60 -22.78
N SER A 960 -17.77 -17.55 -21.99
CA SER A 960 -19.16 -17.52 -21.54
C SER A 960 -19.38 -16.38 -20.53
N GLU A 961 -20.42 -15.57 -20.74
CA GLU A 961 -20.80 -14.50 -19.80
C GLU A 961 -21.16 -15.05 -18.41
N SER A 962 -21.59 -16.32 -18.28
CA SER A 962 -21.84 -16.94 -16.99
C SER A 962 -20.54 -17.24 -16.24
N GLU A 963 -19.56 -17.84 -16.92
CA GLU A 963 -18.28 -18.21 -16.32
C GLU A 963 -17.44 -16.98 -15.99
N GLU A 964 -17.43 -15.96 -16.85
CA GLU A 964 -16.78 -14.67 -16.54
C GLU A 964 -17.47 -13.97 -15.35
N ARG A 965 -18.80 -14.03 -15.24
CA ARG A 965 -19.52 -13.51 -14.07
C ARG A 965 -19.16 -14.27 -12.80
N GLU A 966 -19.07 -15.59 -12.84
CA GLU A 966 -18.64 -16.41 -11.70
C GLU A 966 -17.19 -16.12 -11.31
N ARG A 967 -16.27 -16.04 -12.28
CA ARG A 967 -14.86 -15.67 -12.08
C ARG A 967 -14.70 -14.29 -11.45
N VAL A 968 -15.41 -13.28 -11.94
CA VAL A 968 -15.42 -11.92 -11.37
C VAL A 968 -16.01 -11.91 -9.96
N THR A 969 -17.06 -12.69 -9.70
CA THR A 969 -17.66 -12.82 -8.37
C THR A 969 -16.70 -13.48 -7.37
N ALA A 970 -16.04 -14.57 -7.77
CA ALA A 970 -15.02 -15.25 -6.97
C ALA A 970 -13.80 -14.36 -6.69
N LEU A 971 -13.37 -13.55 -7.67
CA LEU A 971 -12.30 -12.57 -7.47
C LEU A 971 -12.68 -11.45 -6.51
N ALA A 972 -13.91 -10.95 -6.55
CA ALA A 972 -14.41 -9.96 -5.59
C ALA A 972 -14.51 -10.54 -4.17
N GLN A 973 -14.95 -11.80 -4.04
CA GLN A 973 -14.97 -12.52 -2.77
C GLN A 973 -13.55 -12.76 -2.24
N ARG A 974 -12.59 -13.13 -3.11
CA ARG A 974 -11.16 -13.28 -2.76
C ARG A 974 -10.56 -11.96 -2.25
N ASP A 975 -10.79 -10.85 -2.94
CA ASP A 975 -10.32 -9.51 -2.53
C ASP A 975 -10.93 -9.04 -1.19
N PHE A 976 -12.21 -9.36 -0.93
CA PHE A 976 -12.83 -9.13 0.37
C PHE A 976 -12.18 -9.95 1.48
N LEU A 977 -12.03 -11.27 1.28
CA LEU A 977 -11.47 -12.18 2.28
C LEU A 977 -10.00 -11.85 2.59
N ILE A 978 -9.19 -11.51 1.58
CA ILE A 978 -7.79 -11.09 1.76
C ILE A 978 -7.68 -9.87 2.70
N LYS A 979 -8.67 -8.97 2.68
CA LYS A 979 -8.73 -7.79 3.54
C LYS A 979 -9.32 -8.10 4.91
N SER A 980 -10.36 -8.93 5.01
CA SER A 980 -10.99 -9.27 6.29
C SER A 980 -10.09 -10.14 7.18
N TYR A 981 -9.24 -10.99 6.60
CA TYR A 981 -8.26 -11.80 7.34
C TYR A 981 -6.99 -11.01 7.75
N GLY A 982 -6.88 -9.72 7.42
CA GLY A 982 -5.71 -8.91 7.80
C GLY A 982 -4.38 -9.36 7.19
N MET A 983 -4.36 -10.27 6.22
CA MET A 983 -3.10 -10.83 5.69
C MET A 983 -2.20 -9.77 5.06
N LEU A 984 -2.79 -8.74 4.43
CA LEU A 984 -2.02 -7.64 3.86
C LEU A 984 -1.33 -6.77 4.92
N GLU A 985 -1.89 -6.70 6.13
CA GLU A 985 -1.26 -6.11 7.31
C GLU A 985 -0.15 -7.01 7.86
N GLN A 986 -0.41 -8.32 8.01
CA GLN A 986 0.59 -9.29 8.45
C GLN A 986 1.81 -9.31 7.51
N ILE A 987 1.59 -9.34 6.20
CA ILE A 987 2.65 -9.27 5.17
C ILE A 987 3.43 -7.97 5.29
N TYR A 988 2.75 -6.82 5.40
CA TYR A 988 3.39 -5.51 5.57
C TYR A 988 4.30 -5.48 6.81
N MET A 989 3.75 -5.82 7.97
CA MET A 989 4.45 -5.75 9.25
C MET A 989 5.65 -6.71 9.28
N ALA A 990 5.48 -7.92 8.75
CA ALA A 990 6.53 -8.92 8.69
C ALA A 990 7.69 -8.48 7.79
N MET A 991 7.42 -8.04 6.56
CA MET A 991 8.48 -7.56 5.65
C MET A 991 9.11 -6.25 6.14
N LYS A 992 8.37 -5.36 6.81
CA LYS A 992 8.94 -4.14 7.40
C LYS A 992 9.84 -4.45 8.60
N LYS A 993 9.42 -5.32 9.53
CA LYS A 993 10.21 -5.77 10.68
C LYS A 993 11.55 -6.39 10.25
N ASN A 994 11.54 -7.16 9.16
CA ASN A 994 12.74 -7.78 8.60
C ASN A 994 13.57 -6.84 7.69
N GLY A 995 13.14 -5.60 7.45
CA GLY A 995 13.85 -4.63 6.59
C GLY A 995 13.81 -4.96 5.08
N THR A 996 12.93 -5.86 4.65
CA THR A 996 12.89 -6.39 3.28
C THR A 996 11.75 -5.83 2.43
N LEU A 997 10.86 -5.03 3.01
CA LEU A 997 9.77 -4.38 2.26
C LEU A 997 10.30 -3.46 1.15
N ARG A 998 9.72 -3.51 -0.07
CA ARG A 998 10.08 -2.55 -1.13
C ARG A 998 9.67 -1.14 -0.69
N ALA A 999 10.51 -0.14 -0.94
CA ALA A 999 10.19 1.26 -0.63
C ALA A 999 8.88 1.74 -1.29
N VAL A 1000 8.43 1.13 -2.39
CA VAL A 1000 7.11 1.40 -3.00
C VAL A 1000 5.97 0.80 -2.17
N ASP A 1001 6.14 -0.42 -1.65
CA ASP A 1001 5.13 -1.10 -0.83
C ASP A 1001 5.04 -0.50 0.58
N GLU A 1002 6.17 -0.06 1.14
CA GLU A 1002 6.21 0.68 2.40
C GLU A 1002 5.31 1.93 2.34
N LYS A 1003 5.46 2.72 1.26
CA LYS A 1003 4.64 3.90 0.98
C LYS A 1003 3.17 3.57 0.65
N LYS A 1004 2.92 2.42 0.02
CA LYS A 1004 1.59 1.98 -0.42
C LYS A 1004 0.73 1.42 0.71
N TYR A 1005 1.36 0.75 1.66
CA TYR A 1005 0.70 -0.04 2.71
C TYR A 1005 0.98 0.46 4.15
N GLY A 1006 1.82 1.49 4.33
CA GLY A 1006 2.14 2.13 5.62
C GLY A 1006 0.98 2.78 6.40
N LEU A 1007 -0.27 2.51 5.99
CA LEU A 1007 -1.45 2.65 6.84
C LEU A 1007 -1.42 1.63 7.99
N TYR A 1008 -1.03 0.38 7.71
CA TYR A 1008 -1.03 -0.71 8.69
C TYR A 1008 -0.10 -0.45 9.88
N GLU A 1009 1.06 0.14 9.63
CA GLU A 1009 1.98 0.60 10.68
C GLU A 1009 1.29 1.45 11.76
N ARG A 1010 0.39 2.34 11.34
CA ARG A 1010 -0.34 3.25 12.25
C ARG A 1010 -1.48 2.54 13.00
N LEU A 1011 -1.90 1.35 12.57
CA LEU A 1011 -2.87 0.50 13.25
C LEU A 1011 -2.16 -0.35 14.31
N GLY A 1012 -1.09 -1.07 13.95
CA GLY A 1012 -0.35 -1.93 14.90
C GLY A 1012 0.29 -1.19 16.08
N TYR A 1013 0.69 0.09 15.91
CA TYR A 1013 1.19 0.91 17.02
C TYR A 1013 0.13 1.26 18.09
N ALA A 1014 -1.17 1.11 17.79
CA ALA A 1014 -2.23 1.39 18.76
C ALA A 1014 -2.33 0.32 19.86
N GLU A 1015 -2.06 -0.95 19.54
CA GLU A 1015 -2.10 -2.03 20.54
C GLU A 1015 -0.94 -1.95 21.54
N SER A 1016 0.27 -1.61 21.07
CA SER A 1016 1.49 -1.70 21.88
C SER A 1016 1.52 -0.70 23.06
N MET A 1017 0.89 0.47 22.91
CA MET A 1017 0.83 1.47 23.98
C MET A 1017 -0.03 1.06 25.20
N SER A 1018 -0.87 0.02 25.07
CA SER A 1018 -1.76 -0.43 26.15
C SER A 1018 -1.05 -1.12 27.33
N LYS A 1019 0.22 -1.52 27.20
CA LYS A 1019 0.89 -2.46 28.13
C LYS A 1019 2.07 -1.89 28.94
N SER A 1020 2.21 -0.57 29.03
CA SER A 1020 3.32 0.05 29.79
C SER A 1020 2.89 1.05 30.87
N ALA A 1021 1.60 1.10 31.23
CA ALA A 1021 1.04 2.04 32.19
C ALA A 1021 0.96 1.48 33.63
N SER A 1022 2.08 0.95 34.17
CA SER A 1022 2.08 0.34 35.52
C SER A 1022 3.36 0.51 36.33
N MET A 1023 3.85 1.75 36.50
CA MET A 1023 4.52 2.16 37.75
C MET A 1023 4.15 3.61 38.08
N CYS A 1024 4.06 3.91 39.38
CA CYS A 1024 3.37 5.09 39.91
C CYS A 1024 4.30 5.95 40.77
N ARG A 1025 3.85 7.19 41.05
CA ARG A 1025 4.31 8.15 42.09
C ARG A 1025 5.45 9.09 41.65
N HIS A 1026 5.48 10.37 42.07
CA HIS A 1026 4.47 11.20 42.77
C HIS A 1026 4.84 12.70 42.76
N LYS A 1027 3.87 13.56 43.12
CA LYS A 1027 4.00 14.97 43.56
C LYS A 1027 4.47 16.01 42.52
N CYS A 1028 4.22 17.31 42.70
CA CYS A 1028 3.00 18.06 43.10
C CYS A 1028 3.30 19.58 43.08
N TYR A 1029 2.24 20.39 43.17
CA TYR A 1029 2.23 21.86 43.35
C TYR A 1029 2.70 22.74 42.16
N ILE A 1030 2.29 24.03 42.05
CA ILE A 1030 0.94 24.64 42.00
C ILE A 1030 1.08 26.16 41.78
N HIS A 1031 0.29 26.75 40.87
CA HIS A 1031 -0.08 28.20 40.78
C HIS A 1031 1.07 29.25 40.65
N GLN A 1032 0.85 30.53 40.28
CA GLN A 1032 -0.31 31.27 39.75
C GLN A 1032 0.17 32.51 38.92
N ASN A 1033 -0.74 33.15 38.17
CA ASN A 1033 -0.97 34.62 37.93
C ASN A 1033 0.21 35.64 37.90
N SER A 1034 0.17 36.79 37.21
CA SER A 1034 -0.83 37.45 36.30
C SER A 1034 -0.16 38.60 35.51
N GLY A 1035 -0.85 39.18 34.50
CA GLY A 1035 -0.50 40.48 33.87
C GLY A 1035 -1.14 41.69 34.60
N PRO A 1036 -1.49 42.85 33.96
CA PRO A 1036 -1.59 43.18 32.51
C PRO A 1036 -0.52 44.21 32.04
N GLU A 1037 -0.67 45.44 31.48
CA GLU A 1037 -1.77 46.37 31.06
C GLU A 1037 -1.23 47.42 30.01
N THR A 1038 -1.98 47.63 28.90
CA THR A 1038 -2.24 48.93 28.15
C THR A 1038 -1.11 49.79 27.51
N ARG A 1039 -1.34 50.77 26.58
CA ARG A 1039 -2.47 51.20 25.70
C ARG A 1039 -2.01 52.09 24.50
N TYR A 1040 -2.95 52.32 23.56
CA TYR A 1040 -3.16 53.51 22.67
C TYR A 1040 -2.46 53.70 21.29
N GLU A 1041 -3.22 54.34 20.38
CA GLU A 1041 -2.95 54.75 18.99
C GLU A 1041 -2.59 56.29 18.91
N PRO A 1042 -2.86 57.17 17.89
CA PRO A 1042 -3.57 57.05 16.58
C PRO A 1042 -2.99 57.76 15.30
N TRP A 1043 -3.34 57.19 14.13
CA TRP A 1043 -3.84 57.76 12.85
C TRP A 1043 -3.28 59.01 12.08
N THR A 1044 -3.64 59.03 10.78
CA THR A 1044 -3.70 60.13 9.75
C THR A 1044 -2.45 60.41 8.88
N SER A 1045 -2.53 60.85 7.60
CA SER A 1045 -3.56 60.76 6.52
C SER A 1045 -2.99 61.26 5.14
N HIS A 1046 -3.86 61.45 4.11
CA HIS A 1046 -3.65 62.12 2.78
C HIS A 1046 -2.98 61.33 1.63
N SER A 1047 -3.17 61.63 0.32
CA SER A 1047 -4.39 61.87 -0.52
C SER A 1047 -4.04 62.11 -2.04
N SER A 1048 -5.05 62.09 -2.94
CA SER A 1048 -5.09 62.73 -4.30
C SER A 1048 -4.32 62.08 -5.51
N GLN A 1049 -4.64 62.26 -6.81
CA GLN A 1049 -5.87 62.67 -7.57
C GLN A 1049 -5.75 62.43 -9.13
N PHE A 1050 -6.90 62.26 -9.84
CA PHE A 1050 -7.23 62.58 -11.28
C PHE A 1050 -6.49 61.84 -12.45
N CYS A 1051 -7.16 61.29 -13.49
CA CYS A 1051 -7.88 61.85 -14.70
C CYS A 1051 -6.94 62.40 -15.82
N LEU A 1052 -7.23 62.40 -17.14
CA LEU A 1052 -8.49 62.33 -17.94
C LEU A 1052 -8.19 62.09 -19.46
N LYS A 1053 -9.08 61.46 -20.27
CA LYS A 1053 -9.52 61.87 -21.65
C LYS A 1053 -10.32 60.78 -22.42
N ALA A 1054 -11.03 61.17 -23.50
CA ALA A 1054 -12.02 60.34 -24.22
C ALA A 1054 -12.26 60.74 -25.70
N SER A 1055 -12.83 59.82 -26.50
CA SER A 1055 -13.43 60.05 -27.84
C SER A 1055 -14.12 58.78 -28.38
N LYS A 1056 -15.09 58.79 -29.32
CA LYS A 1056 -16.26 59.65 -29.62
C LYS A 1056 -17.07 58.95 -30.77
N ALA A 1057 -18.38 59.22 -30.90
CA ALA A 1057 -19.24 58.89 -32.07
C ALA A 1057 -19.55 57.38 -32.30
N ASP A 1058 -20.59 56.91 -33.03
CA ASP A 1058 -21.99 57.35 -33.34
C ASP A 1058 -22.65 56.22 -34.20
N ASN A 1059 -23.97 56.00 -34.38
CA ASN A 1059 -25.25 56.44 -33.77
C ASN A 1059 -26.38 55.47 -34.25
N ARG A 1060 -27.66 55.70 -33.88
CA ARG A 1060 -28.93 55.13 -34.45
C ARG A 1060 -29.25 53.64 -34.18
N MET A 1061 -30.51 53.17 -34.11
CA MET A 1061 -31.85 53.79 -33.98
C MET A 1061 -32.89 52.70 -33.54
N TYR A 1062 -33.85 53.04 -32.65
CA TYR A 1062 -35.26 52.55 -32.48
C TYR A 1062 -35.63 51.03 -32.59
N ARG A 1063 -36.76 50.52 -32.08
CA ARG A 1063 -37.98 51.15 -31.51
C ARG A 1063 -38.66 50.33 -30.41
N GLU A 1064 -39.47 51.03 -29.62
CA GLU A 1064 -40.26 50.63 -28.46
C GLU A 1064 -41.38 49.59 -28.72
N SER A 1065 -41.83 48.91 -27.65
CA SER A 1065 -43.29 48.75 -27.35
C SER A 1065 -43.51 48.30 -25.88
N ASN A 1066 -44.56 48.80 -25.22
CA ASN A 1066 -44.84 48.62 -23.77
C ASN A 1066 -46.30 48.16 -23.51
N VAL A 1067 -46.49 47.08 -22.72
CA VAL A 1067 -47.79 46.55 -22.20
C VAL A 1067 -47.52 45.75 -20.90
N GLY A 1068 -48.36 45.71 -19.85
CA GLY A 1068 -49.61 46.45 -19.62
C GLY A 1068 -50.52 45.96 -18.47
N GLU A 1069 -49.98 45.46 -17.34
CA GLU A 1069 -50.74 45.19 -16.08
C GLU A 1069 -51.89 44.12 -16.14
N PRO A 1070 -52.67 43.83 -15.06
CA PRO A 1070 -52.25 43.43 -13.70
C PRO A 1070 -53.08 42.27 -13.04
N MET A 1071 -52.87 42.05 -11.74
CA MET A 1071 -53.83 41.54 -10.71
C MET A 1071 -54.42 40.11 -10.80
N LEU A 1072 -54.27 39.34 -9.70
CA LEU A 1072 -55.41 39.01 -8.80
C LEU A 1072 -54.96 38.41 -7.45
N LYS A 1073 -55.80 38.62 -6.41
CA LYS A 1073 -55.61 38.11 -5.03
C LYS A 1073 -56.57 36.96 -4.75
N ARG A 1074 -56.23 36.07 -3.80
CA ARG A 1074 -57.21 35.52 -2.86
C ARG A 1074 -56.57 35.13 -1.52
N VAL A 1075 -57.39 35.08 -0.48
CA VAL A 1075 -57.02 34.99 0.94
C VAL A 1075 -57.83 33.85 1.58
N PHE A 1076 -57.26 33.14 2.56
CA PHE A 1076 -58.03 32.64 3.70
C PHE A 1076 -57.16 32.53 4.96
N SER A 1077 -57.81 32.59 6.12
CA SER A 1077 -57.22 32.64 7.47
C SER A 1077 -58.12 31.84 8.43
N LEU A 1078 -57.56 31.27 9.50
CA LEU A 1078 -58.27 30.92 10.74
C LEU A 1078 -57.29 30.77 11.93
N ARG A 1079 -57.81 30.60 13.16
CA ARG A 1079 -57.18 31.03 14.44
C ARG A 1079 -57.13 29.93 15.55
N PHE A 1080 -56.58 30.31 16.72
CA PHE A 1080 -56.69 29.71 18.08
C PHE A 1080 -55.76 28.50 18.41
N SER A 1081 -55.37 28.22 19.67
CA SER A 1081 -55.12 29.05 20.89
C SER A 1081 -54.41 28.25 22.00
N HIS A 1082 -54.05 28.92 23.12
CA HIS A 1082 -53.39 28.40 24.33
C HIS A 1082 -54.06 27.19 25.03
N ARG A 1083 -53.25 26.33 25.70
CA ARG A 1083 -53.17 26.26 27.18
C ARG A 1083 -51.99 25.43 27.72
N VAL A 1084 -51.92 25.25 29.05
CA VAL A 1084 -50.75 24.87 29.88
C VAL A 1084 -51.15 23.79 30.92
N LYS A 1085 -50.15 23.08 31.49
CA LYS A 1085 -50.16 22.04 32.56
C LYS A 1085 -50.26 20.58 32.05
N SER A 1086 -49.93 19.53 32.83
CA SER A 1086 -48.85 19.29 33.83
C SER A 1086 -48.96 17.83 34.38
N ARG A 1087 -47.83 17.19 34.70
CA ARG A 1087 -47.66 15.98 35.58
C ARG A 1087 -48.32 14.63 35.21
N THR A 1088 -47.45 13.65 34.90
CA THR A 1088 -47.38 12.24 35.39
C THR A 1088 -48.66 11.45 35.75
N MET A 1089 -48.85 10.29 35.11
CA MET A 1089 -48.71 8.96 35.77
C MET A 1089 -48.68 7.76 34.78
N ASN A 1090 -48.06 6.67 35.23
CA ASN A 1090 -48.27 5.23 34.92
C ASN A 1090 -48.55 4.69 33.48
N LEU A 1091 -47.59 3.86 33.02
CA LEU A 1091 -47.70 2.39 32.90
C LEU A 1091 -48.63 1.71 31.85
N TYR A 1092 -48.02 0.74 31.15
CA TYR A 1092 -48.56 -0.51 30.56
C TYR A 1092 -49.28 -0.59 29.18
N LEU A 1093 -48.57 -1.29 28.27
CA LEU A 1093 -48.98 -2.47 27.47
C LEU A 1093 -49.89 -2.39 26.23
N ARG A 1094 -49.61 -3.34 25.32
CA ARG A 1094 -50.33 -3.83 24.12
C ARG A 1094 -50.33 -2.89 22.89
N VAL A 1095 -50.22 -3.41 21.66
CA VAL A 1095 -50.03 -4.82 21.20
C VAL A 1095 -48.63 -5.00 20.64
#